data_AF-A0A810DSK6-F1
#
_entry.id   AF-A0A810DSK6-F1
#
_cell.length_a   1.000
_cell.length_b   1.000
_cell.length_c   1.000
_cell.angle_alpha   90.00
_cell.angle_beta   90.00
_cell.angle_gamma   90.00
#
_symmetry.space_group_name_H-M   'P 1'
#
loop_
_entity.id
_entity.type
_entity.pdbx_description
1 polymer ?
#
loop_
_entity_poly.entity_id
_entity_poly.type
_entity_poly.pdbx_seq_one_letter_code
_entity_poly.pdbx_strand_id
1 'polypeptide(L)'
;MTNRYLNLDGTRPIRENWDELNDGFDNVQVEIDAAVTESERIDTDLTGHKGSTAAHAAEHITYAGSVAGAANIGAAVDSVQEQLNTAVVSGDSSPAADQARVSSTGTTYGTLKDRLDTERSELAAQLADITNNAYVYMSNYADGDNIEETASIQQALNDAVGRTLYWNKQKGSNYLTGQLTLPSNIKIIFEPGTKVKAVDTLTQGLNAQVLFLSTDTSNIFIDGNMAELYMNKSVYTTEWNHVIKLNGCTNVEIKNIVAKDSGGDGLYVGNVGCTKSYCENIRLVNCIFDNNRRNNLSLISVDSFYAENCTFSNASGTSPQCGVDLEPNFATDRLKNVRFKNCRSINNVKDGFRALLWAQDSTSEFIDVLFEGCRSLGDNIGFFVTNVKDNTKGIVKFKDCIGELNEYNAFNLTNCSATGVRIESEGCTGVDSNVSNNSTFKYCSFLITDGPTNAPSSIGNAKFTNCKSIDRRAIPMVSKGFAINPSTLTPYDIDFNNCESINHYSYPFDFSNTAIRCRVVNDRKYTFAKTATGTASQLQHNGQVITNEGATTSIRLTLTAAKEDTEITFKVRAAFDLKVYPIPTEQLLVLTNGVGKGLSSNQIGASITFRATKYSSWEIINMIGTWVEVV
;
A
#
# COMPACT_ATOMS: atom_id res chain seq x y z
N MET A 1 41.56 53.27 104.19
CA MET A 1 40.70 53.18 102.98
C MET A 1 39.46 52.44 103.41
N THR A 2 38.32 53.12 103.49
CA THR A 2 37.01 52.49 103.71
C THR A 2 36.71 51.54 102.55
N ASN A 3 36.51 50.25 102.84
CA ASN A 3 35.85 49.34 101.91
C ASN A 3 34.52 48.88 102.52
N ARG A 4 33.70 48.19 101.72
CA ARG A 4 32.35 47.75 102.09
C ARG A 4 32.28 46.87 103.36
N TYR A 5 33.37 46.20 103.72
CA TYR A 5 33.46 45.24 104.84
C TYR A 5 34.36 45.73 105.97
N LEU A 6 35.11 46.82 105.74
CA LEU A 6 36.19 47.28 106.61
C LEU A 6 36.29 48.81 106.59
N ASN A 7 36.24 49.46 107.76
CA ASN A 7 36.44 50.89 107.88
C ASN A 7 37.83 51.23 108.47
N LEU A 8 38.89 50.86 107.75
CA LEU A 8 40.26 51.01 108.24
C LEU A 8 40.79 52.44 108.08
N ASP A 9 41.16 53.06 109.19
CA ASP A 9 41.99 54.26 109.22
C ASP A 9 43.44 53.89 108.86
N GLY A 10 43.88 54.32 107.68
CA GLY A 10 45.18 53.96 107.11
C GLY A 10 46.39 54.58 107.81
N THR A 11 46.19 55.36 108.87
CA THR A 11 47.26 56.01 109.65
C THR A 11 47.67 55.25 110.91
N ARG A 12 46.86 54.28 111.36
CA ARG A 12 47.11 53.50 112.58
C ARG A 12 47.93 52.24 112.28
N PRO A 13 48.87 51.83 113.16
CA PRO A 13 49.60 50.57 113.00
C PRO A 13 48.64 49.38 113.01
N ILE A 14 48.92 48.35 112.20
CA ILE A 14 48.09 47.13 112.06
C ILE A 14 47.64 46.51 113.39
N ARG A 15 48.46 46.59 114.44
CA ARG A 15 48.12 46.07 115.78
C ARG A 15 46.93 46.78 116.42
N GLU A 16 46.72 48.06 116.12
CA GLU A 16 45.61 48.84 116.66
C GLU A 16 44.30 48.68 115.86
N ASN A 17 44.40 48.30 114.59
CA ASN A 17 43.24 48.03 113.73
C ASN A 17 42.89 46.52 113.68
N TRP A 18 43.44 45.72 114.59
CA TRP A 18 43.31 44.26 114.58
C TRP A 18 41.85 43.81 114.71
N ASP A 19 41.08 44.45 115.59
CA ASP A 19 39.66 44.12 115.79
C ASP A 19 38.84 44.49 114.55
N GLU A 20 39.08 45.67 113.97
CA GLU A 20 38.43 46.10 112.72
C GLU A 20 38.76 45.16 111.55
N LEU A 21 40.01 44.68 111.45
CA LEU A 21 40.42 43.70 110.45
C LEU A 21 39.68 42.37 110.62
N ASN A 22 39.55 41.86 111.85
CA ASN A 22 38.80 40.64 112.13
C ASN A 22 37.32 40.81 111.81
N ASP A 23 36.70 41.92 112.22
CA ASP A 23 35.30 42.22 111.91
C ASP A 23 35.03 42.20 110.41
N GLY A 24 35.96 42.69 109.59
CA GLY A 24 35.80 42.61 108.15
C GLY A 24 36.05 41.25 107.53
N PHE A 25 36.93 40.43 108.09
CA PHE A 25 37.03 39.02 107.68
C PHE A 25 35.75 38.27 108.03
N ASP A 26 35.16 38.55 109.19
CA ASP A 26 33.88 37.97 109.60
C ASP A 26 32.73 38.43 108.69
N ASN A 27 32.67 39.72 108.31
CA ASN A 27 31.67 40.23 107.38
C ASN A 27 31.80 39.62 105.98
N VAL A 28 33.03 39.38 105.50
CA VAL A 28 33.27 38.67 104.23
C VAL A 28 32.82 37.22 104.34
N GLN A 29 33.08 36.55 105.47
CA GLN A 29 32.62 35.19 105.70
C GLN A 29 31.09 35.09 105.68
N VAL A 30 30.38 36.05 106.28
CA VAL A 30 28.90 36.12 106.25
C VAL A 30 28.35 36.22 104.82
N GLU A 31 28.95 37.04 103.96
CA GLU A 31 28.51 37.12 102.55
C GLU A 31 28.86 35.87 101.73
N ILE A 32 30.00 35.23 102.01
CA ILE A 32 30.37 33.96 101.39
C ILE A 32 29.36 32.87 101.79
N ASP A 33 29.00 32.78 103.07
CA ASP A 33 28.03 31.80 103.56
C ASP A 33 26.63 32.02 102.94
N ALA A 34 26.22 33.28 102.78
CA ALA A 34 24.97 33.62 102.08
C ALA A 34 25.01 33.24 100.59
N ALA A 35 26.13 33.46 99.91
CA ALA A 35 26.29 33.09 98.50
C ALA A 35 26.33 31.57 98.30
N VAL A 36 26.96 30.82 99.21
CA VAL A 36 26.96 29.34 99.21
C VAL A 36 25.55 28.81 99.41
N THR A 37 24.79 29.37 100.36
CA THR A 37 23.40 28.98 100.62
C THR A 37 22.52 29.17 99.38
N GLU A 38 22.66 30.29 98.66
CA GLU A 38 21.90 30.54 97.43
C GLU A 38 22.36 29.63 96.27
N SER A 39 23.66 29.34 96.17
CA SER A 39 24.18 28.38 95.19
C SER A 39 23.63 26.97 95.43
N GLU A 40 23.56 26.52 96.68
CA GLU A 40 22.98 25.22 97.07
C GLU A 40 21.47 25.18 96.78
N ARG A 41 20.76 26.30 97.00
CA ARG A 41 19.33 26.42 96.64
C ARG A 41 19.13 26.30 95.13
N ILE A 42 19.96 26.99 94.33
CA ILE A 42 19.91 26.93 92.86
C ILE A 42 20.23 25.51 92.37
N ASP A 43 21.24 24.84 92.92
CA ASP A 43 21.58 23.46 92.53
C ASP A 43 20.48 22.48 92.92
N THR A 44 19.81 22.70 94.05
CA THR A 44 18.63 21.93 94.46
C THR A 44 17.46 22.13 93.49
N ASP A 45 17.15 23.38 93.12
CA ASP A 45 16.11 23.72 92.15
C ASP A 45 16.44 23.13 90.77
N LEU A 46 17.70 23.21 90.31
CA LEU A 46 18.15 22.70 89.03
C LEU A 46 18.13 21.16 88.98
N THR A 47 18.53 20.50 90.07
CA THR A 47 18.47 19.05 90.21
C THR A 47 17.02 18.58 90.25
N GLY A 48 16.15 19.30 90.98
CA GLY A 48 14.71 19.08 90.99
C GLY A 48 14.09 19.25 89.60
N HIS A 49 14.51 20.28 88.85
CA HIS A 49 14.02 20.51 87.50
C HIS A 49 14.50 19.43 86.50
N LYS A 50 15.77 19.03 86.55
CA LYS A 50 16.33 17.96 85.71
C LYS A 50 15.74 16.57 86.02
N GLY A 51 15.37 16.32 87.27
CA GLY A 51 14.72 15.08 87.71
C GLY A 51 13.20 15.08 87.57
N SER A 52 12.57 16.23 87.31
CA SER A 52 11.12 16.34 87.18
C SER A 52 10.63 15.68 85.89
N THR A 53 9.71 14.74 86.02
CA THR A 53 8.92 14.17 84.92
C THR A 53 7.56 14.84 84.77
N ALA A 54 7.24 15.82 85.62
CA ALA A 54 6.02 16.62 85.57
C ALA A 54 6.28 17.91 84.79
N ALA A 55 5.60 18.09 83.65
CA ALA A 55 5.64 19.32 82.87
C ALA A 55 5.05 20.50 83.66
N HIS A 56 5.62 21.70 83.51
CA HIS A 56 5.04 22.92 84.06
C HIS A 56 3.65 23.18 83.42
N ALA A 57 2.73 23.77 84.18
CA ALA A 57 1.44 24.19 83.66
C ALA A 57 1.64 25.19 82.50
N ALA A 58 1.02 24.95 81.34
CA ALA A 58 1.07 25.87 80.21
C ALA A 58 0.08 27.03 80.42
N GLU A 59 0.46 27.99 81.26
CA GLU A 59 -0.42 29.11 81.66
C GLU A 59 -0.73 30.10 80.52
N HIS A 60 -0.12 29.94 79.34
CA HIS A 60 -0.31 30.83 78.19
C HIS A 60 -0.79 30.14 76.89
N ILE A 61 -1.18 28.87 76.94
CA ILE A 61 -1.89 28.21 75.83
C ILE A 61 -3.34 28.04 76.25
N THR A 62 -4.19 29.00 75.87
CA THR A 62 -5.63 28.95 76.16
C THR A 62 -6.33 27.95 75.23
N TYR A 63 -6.24 26.67 75.57
CA TYR A 63 -7.09 25.63 75.01
C TYR A 63 -8.12 25.21 76.06
N ALA A 64 -9.39 25.53 75.85
CA ALA A 64 -10.46 25.36 76.84
C ALA A 64 -11.24 24.04 76.70
N GLY A 65 -10.64 23.00 76.11
CA GLY A 65 -11.25 21.67 75.97
C GLY A 65 -10.45 20.60 76.72
N SER A 66 -11.12 19.74 77.48
CA SER A 66 -10.48 18.53 78.03
C SER A 66 -10.21 17.53 76.90
N VAL A 67 -8.96 17.08 76.72
CA VAL A 67 -8.68 15.88 75.92
C VAL A 67 -9.03 14.68 76.79
N ALA A 68 -10.10 13.96 76.43
CA ALA A 68 -10.61 12.84 77.22
C ALA A 68 -9.52 11.76 77.38
N GLY A 69 -9.18 11.43 78.64
CA GLY A 69 -8.16 10.42 78.97
C GLY A 69 -6.73 10.95 79.13
N ALA A 70 -6.44 12.23 78.86
CA ALA A 70 -5.11 12.82 79.04
C ALA A 70 -4.99 13.62 80.35
N ALA A 71 -4.01 13.28 81.19
CA ALA A 71 -3.79 13.93 82.49
C ALA A 71 -2.86 15.17 82.42
N ASN A 72 -2.15 15.37 81.31
CA ASN A 72 -1.25 16.50 81.06
C ASN A 72 -1.05 16.73 79.55
N ILE A 73 -0.31 17.78 79.19
CA ILE A 73 -0.08 18.17 77.79
C ILE A 73 0.73 17.11 77.03
N GLY A 74 1.68 16.44 77.69
CA GLY A 74 2.41 15.33 77.09
C GLY A 74 1.46 14.21 76.68
N ALA A 75 0.60 13.77 77.59
CA ALA A 75 -0.42 12.75 77.32
C ALA A 75 -1.44 13.19 76.26
N ALA A 76 -1.75 14.49 76.15
CA ALA A 76 -2.62 15.02 75.10
C ALA A 76 -1.93 15.01 73.73
N VAL A 77 -0.65 15.39 73.66
CA VAL A 77 0.15 15.32 72.43
C VAL A 77 0.38 13.86 72.01
N ASP A 78 0.68 12.97 72.96
CA ASP A 78 0.82 11.54 72.71
C ASP A 78 -0.51 10.93 72.23
N SER A 79 -1.64 11.32 72.83
CA SER A 79 -2.98 10.89 72.39
C SER A 79 -3.31 11.39 70.98
N VAL A 80 -2.98 12.65 70.66
CA VAL A 80 -3.15 13.20 69.30
C VAL A 80 -2.21 12.49 68.32
N GLN A 81 -0.98 12.19 68.71
CA GLN A 81 -0.02 11.44 67.89
C GLN A 81 -0.50 10.00 67.67
N GLU A 82 -1.07 9.34 68.68
CA GLU A 82 -1.64 7.99 68.59
C GLU A 82 -2.91 7.99 67.72
N GLN A 83 -3.80 8.97 67.89
CA GLN A 83 -4.95 9.18 67.02
C GLN A 83 -4.54 9.46 65.57
N LEU A 84 -3.48 10.26 65.36
CA LEU A 84 -2.93 10.52 64.04
C LEU A 84 -2.27 9.27 63.43
N ASN A 85 -1.52 8.49 64.23
CA ASN A 85 -0.95 7.22 63.79
C ASN A 85 -2.05 6.19 63.45
N THR A 86 -3.16 6.22 64.17
CA THR A 86 -4.33 5.36 63.89
C THR A 86 -5.04 5.83 62.63
N ALA A 87 -5.28 7.13 62.46
CA ALA A 87 -6.00 7.69 61.32
C ALA A 87 -5.18 7.72 60.01
N VAL A 88 -3.86 7.89 60.09
CA VAL A 88 -3.00 8.17 58.92
C VAL A 88 -2.04 7.03 58.58
N VAL A 89 -1.57 6.26 59.56
CA VAL A 89 -0.48 5.28 59.36
C VAL A 89 -0.98 3.82 59.39
N SER A 90 -2.08 3.54 60.10
CA SER A 90 -2.58 2.16 60.33
C SER A 90 -3.81 1.77 59.49
N GLY A 91 -4.35 2.68 58.67
CA GLY A 91 -5.58 2.46 57.93
C GLY A 91 -6.83 2.67 58.78
N ASP A 92 -7.67 3.60 58.33
CA ASP A 92 -8.96 4.00 58.88
C ASP A 92 -9.80 2.82 59.42
N SER A 93 -10.23 2.89 60.69
CA SER A 93 -11.13 1.94 61.37
C SER A 93 -12.58 2.43 61.42
N SER A 94 -12.93 3.41 60.57
CA SER A 94 -14.32 3.78 60.37
C SER A 94 -15.14 2.57 59.91
N PRO A 95 -16.44 2.46 60.27
CA PRO A 95 -17.31 1.39 59.78
C PRO A 95 -17.32 1.27 58.25
N ALA A 96 -17.11 2.37 57.54
CA ALA A 96 -17.01 2.39 56.08
C ALA A 96 -15.70 1.74 55.58
N ALA A 97 -14.56 2.03 56.21
CA ALA A 97 -13.28 1.41 55.86
C ALA A 97 -13.25 -0.09 56.25
N ASP A 98 -13.88 -0.46 57.36
CA ASP A 98 -14.07 -1.85 57.79
C ASP A 98 -14.97 -2.66 56.83
N GLN A 99 -15.98 -2.04 56.24
CA GLN A 99 -16.77 -2.65 55.16
C GLN A 99 -15.97 -2.70 53.85
N ALA A 100 -15.21 -1.64 53.55
CA ALA A 100 -14.46 -1.53 52.31
C ALA A 100 -13.22 -2.44 52.26
N ARG A 101 -12.66 -2.88 53.39
CA ARG A 101 -11.57 -3.88 53.41
C ARG A 101 -12.03 -5.30 53.07
N VAL A 102 -13.33 -5.54 52.89
CA VAL A 102 -13.86 -6.80 52.37
C VAL A 102 -14.02 -6.70 50.85
N SER A 103 -13.39 -7.61 50.11
CA SER A 103 -13.47 -7.67 48.65
C SER A 103 -14.80 -8.19 48.13
N SER A 104 -15.02 -8.04 46.81
CA SER A 104 -16.20 -8.56 46.13
C SER A 104 -16.34 -10.08 46.17
N THR A 105 -15.26 -10.81 46.46
CA THR A 105 -15.26 -12.28 46.63
C THR A 105 -15.45 -12.70 48.09
N GLY A 106 -15.57 -11.74 49.01
CA GLY A 106 -15.74 -11.97 50.45
C GLY A 106 -14.43 -12.11 51.24
N THR A 107 -13.26 -12.02 50.58
CA THR A 107 -11.96 -12.00 51.28
C THR A 107 -11.82 -10.72 52.09
N THR A 108 -11.53 -10.85 53.39
CA THR A 108 -11.37 -9.74 54.33
C THR A 108 -9.89 -9.42 54.52
N TYR A 109 -9.47 -8.20 54.20
CA TYR A 109 -8.08 -7.73 54.31
C TYR A 109 -7.84 -7.02 55.65
N GLY A 110 -6.56 -6.89 56.04
CA GLY A 110 -6.14 -6.24 57.28
C GLY A 110 -6.59 -4.77 57.33
N THR A 111 -6.38 -4.04 56.25
CA THR A 111 -6.84 -2.66 56.04
C THR A 111 -7.41 -2.48 54.64
N LEU A 112 -8.14 -1.38 54.39
CA LEU A 112 -8.55 -1.00 53.03
C LEU A 112 -7.34 -0.78 52.11
N LYS A 113 -6.24 -0.25 52.65
CA LYS A 113 -5.00 -0.04 51.90
C LYS A 113 -4.41 -1.37 51.42
N ASP A 114 -4.36 -2.38 52.30
CA ASP A 114 -3.85 -3.71 51.96
C ASP A 114 -4.67 -4.35 50.83
N ARG A 115 -6.00 -4.19 50.89
CA ARG A 115 -6.89 -4.62 49.81
C ARG A 115 -6.55 -3.92 48.50
N LEU A 116 -6.51 -2.58 48.49
CA LEU A 116 -6.26 -1.80 47.27
C LEU A 116 -4.90 -2.11 46.66
N ASP A 117 -3.85 -2.21 47.47
CA ASP A 117 -2.51 -2.52 46.99
C ASP A 117 -2.42 -3.96 46.44
N THR A 118 -3.07 -4.92 47.11
CA THR A 118 -3.13 -6.32 46.65
C THR A 118 -3.92 -6.45 45.36
N GLU A 119 -5.17 -5.99 45.33
CA GLU A 119 -6.04 -6.08 44.14
C GLU A 119 -5.44 -5.31 42.95
N ARG A 120 -4.77 -4.16 43.18
CA ARG A 120 -4.06 -3.44 42.12
C ARG A 120 -2.87 -4.24 41.58
N SER A 121 -2.11 -4.88 42.45
CA SER A 121 -0.96 -5.71 42.04
C SER A 121 -1.42 -6.95 41.27
N GLU A 122 -2.51 -7.58 41.71
CA GLU A 122 -3.14 -8.70 41.01
C GLU A 122 -3.69 -8.27 39.64
N LEU A 123 -4.39 -7.14 39.56
CA LEU A 123 -4.87 -6.58 38.30
C LEU A 123 -3.72 -6.26 37.33
N ALA A 124 -2.62 -5.68 37.84
CA ALA A 124 -1.43 -5.42 37.05
C ALA A 124 -0.79 -6.71 36.52
N ALA A 125 -0.75 -7.77 37.34
CA ALA A 125 -0.26 -9.09 36.93
C ALA A 125 -1.16 -9.75 35.88
N GLN A 126 -2.48 -9.68 36.03
CA GLN A 126 -3.44 -10.16 35.03
C GLN A 126 -3.32 -9.40 33.70
N LEU A 127 -3.15 -8.08 33.74
CA LEU A 127 -2.93 -7.28 32.54
C LEU A 127 -1.61 -7.64 31.86
N ALA A 128 -0.55 -7.90 32.63
CA ALA A 128 0.72 -8.36 32.10
C ALA A 128 0.59 -9.76 31.46
N ASP A 129 -0.15 -10.69 32.07
CA ASP A 129 -0.42 -12.02 31.52
C ASP A 129 -1.22 -11.95 30.20
N ILE A 130 -2.29 -11.16 30.15
CA ILE A 130 -3.07 -10.93 28.92
C ILE A 130 -2.16 -10.36 27.82
N THR A 131 -1.32 -9.38 28.15
CA THR A 131 -0.39 -8.77 27.19
C THR A 131 0.65 -9.78 26.71
N ASN A 132 1.22 -10.54 27.64
CA ASN A 132 2.20 -11.60 27.38
C ASN A 132 1.61 -12.86 26.75
N ASN A 133 0.29 -12.96 26.62
CA ASN A 133 -0.39 -14.00 25.85
C ASN A 133 -0.86 -13.48 24.47
N ALA A 134 -1.08 -12.18 24.32
CA ALA A 134 -1.54 -11.57 23.07
C ALA A 134 -0.40 -11.08 22.16
N TYR A 135 0.71 -10.58 22.73
CA TYR A 135 1.77 -9.88 21.98
C TYR A 135 3.16 -10.45 22.24
N VAL A 136 3.90 -10.73 21.17
CA VAL A 136 5.34 -10.99 21.21
C VAL A 136 6.04 -9.72 20.76
N TYR A 137 7.05 -9.24 21.49
CA TYR A 137 7.80 -8.04 21.13
C TYR A 137 9.15 -8.43 20.55
N MET A 138 9.48 -7.92 19.35
CA MET A 138 10.76 -8.23 18.69
C MET A 138 11.97 -7.84 19.57
N SER A 139 11.86 -6.77 20.35
CA SER A 139 12.90 -6.26 21.26
C SER A 139 13.34 -7.25 22.34
N ASN A 140 12.56 -8.31 22.59
CA ASN A 140 12.93 -9.37 23.53
C ASN A 140 13.86 -10.41 22.88
N TYR A 141 14.01 -10.37 21.55
CA TYR A 141 14.78 -11.34 20.75
C TYR A 141 15.92 -10.66 19.99
N ALA A 142 15.62 -9.54 19.32
CA ALA A 142 16.53 -8.83 18.44
C ALA A 142 16.34 -7.31 18.58
N ASP A 143 17.43 -6.56 18.57
CA ASP A 143 17.39 -5.11 18.75
C ASP A 143 17.74 -4.30 17.50
N GLY A 144 18.15 -4.96 16.40
CA GLY A 144 18.36 -4.34 15.10
C GLY A 144 19.56 -3.39 15.11
N ASP A 145 20.66 -3.81 15.69
CA ASP A 145 21.92 -3.06 15.80
C ASP A 145 22.80 -3.14 14.53
N ASN A 146 22.24 -3.60 13.40
CA ASN A 146 22.93 -3.86 12.12
C ASN A 146 23.96 -5.01 12.18
N ILE A 147 23.84 -5.91 13.17
CA ILE A 147 24.46 -7.23 13.19
C ILE A 147 23.44 -8.27 12.71
N GLU A 148 23.90 -9.39 12.14
CA GLU A 148 23.00 -10.45 11.71
C GLU A 148 22.31 -11.12 12.91
N GLU A 149 20.97 -11.03 12.97
CA GLU A 149 20.14 -11.54 14.06
C GLU A 149 19.16 -12.63 13.60
N THR A 150 19.46 -13.32 12.49
CA THR A 150 18.57 -14.27 11.80
C THR A 150 17.89 -15.26 12.74
N ALA A 151 18.66 -15.92 13.60
CA ALA A 151 18.13 -16.95 14.51
C ALA A 151 17.15 -16.36 15.54
N SER A 152 17.48 -15.20 16.11
CA SER A 152 16.65 -14.51 17.09
C SER A 152 15.34 -14.02 16.47
N ILE A 153 15.42 -13.41 15.28
CA ILE A 153 14.23 -12.93 14.55
C ILE A 153 13.33 -14.11 14.17
N GLN A 154 13.91 -15.22 13.70
CA GLN A 154 13.15 -16.42 13.40
C GLN A 154 12.46 -17.01 14.64
N GLN A 155 13.14 -16.98 15.80
CA GLN A 155 12.52 -17.43 17.04
C GLN A 155 11.33 -16.55 17.44
N ALA A 156 11.44 -15.23 17.29
CA ALA A 156 10.31 -14.32 17.54
C ALA A 156 9.11 -14.60 16.62
N LEU A 157 9.35 -14.90 15.34
CA LEU A 157 8.30 -15.32 14.40
C LEU A 157 7.62 -16.62 14.85
N ASN A 158 8.41 -17.61 15.28
CA ASN A 158 7.89 -18.90 15.74
C ASN A 158 7.06 -18.76 17.03
N ASP A 159 7.52 -17.96 17.99
CA ASP A 159 6.84 -17.75 19.27
C ASP A 159 5.57 -16.91 19.13
N ALA A 160 5.45 -16.13 18.05
CA ALA A 160 4.28 -15.31 17.74
C ALA A 160 3.15 -16.06 17.03
N VAL A 161 3.29 -17.38 16.77
CA VAL A 161 2.21 -18.18 16.18
C VAL A 161 0.97 -18.15 17.09
N GLY A 162 -0.17 -17.82 16.50
CA GLY A 162 -1.45 -17.62 17.19
C GLY A 162 -1.57 -16.26 17.89
N ARG A 163 -0.57 -15.37 17.75
CA ARG A 163 -0.45 -14.10 18.48
C ARG A 163 -0.07 -12.95 17.54
N THR A 164 0.07 -11.75 18.10
CA THR A 164 0.60 -10.59 17.37
C THR A 164 2.08 -10.38 17.68
N LEU A 165 2.95 -10.44 16.67
CA LEU A 165 4.32 -9.95 16.74
C LEU A 165 4.32 -8.44 16.54
N TYR A 166 4.65 -7.69 17.58
CA TYR A 166 4.98 -6.27 17.48
C TYR A 166 6.47 -6.12 17.15
N TRP A 167 6.75 -5.68 15.93
CA TRP A 167 8.11 -5.49 15.41
C TRP A 167 8.54 -4.04 15.63
N ASN A 168 9.07 -3.77 16.82
CA ASN A 168 9.56 -2.44 17.19
C ASN A 168 10.63 -1.94 16.21
N LYS A 169 10.84 -0.63 16.21
CA LYS A 169 11.87 -0.01 15.41
C LYS A 169 13.25 -0.45 15.91
N GLN A 170 14.14 -0.72 14.97
CA GLN A 170 15.53 -1.08 15.25
C GLN A 170 16.29 0.04 15.99
N LYS A 171 17.29 -0.32 16.81
CA LYS A 171 18.20 0.65 17.47
C LYS A 171 19.28 1.18 16.53
N GLY A 172 19.77 0.34 15.63
CA GLY A 172 20.78 0.67 14.63
C GLY A 172 20.16 1.12 13.30
N SER A 173 20.82 0.79 12.21
CA SER A 173 20.38 1.18 10.86
C SER A 173 19.25 0.29 10.33
N ASN A 174 19.29 -1.01 10.63
CA ASN A 174 18.31 -2.02 10.22
C ASN A 174 18.42 -3.27 11.11
N TYR A 175 17.37 -4.07 11.13
CA TYR A 175 17.47 -5.50 11.40
C TYR A 175 18.17 -6.17 10.22
N LEU A 176 19.34 -6.76 10.45
CA LEU A 176 20.08 -7.48 9.42
C LEU A 176 19.82 -8.99 9.59
N THR A 177 19.40 -9.67 8.52
CA THR A 177 18.97 -11.07 8.62
C THR A 177 19.25 -11.86 7.35
N GLY A 178 19.45 -13.17 7.50
CA GLY A 178 19.27 -14.16 6.46
C GLY A 178 17.80 -14.33 6.07
N GLN A 179 17.50 -15.43 5.39
CA GLN A 179 16.13 -15.77 5.03
C GLN A 179 15.29 -16.07 6.28
N LEU A 180 14.12 -15.45 6.34
CA LEU A 180 13.11 -15.69 7.37
C LEU A 180 11.95 -16.49 6.79
N THR A 181 11.42 -17.43 7.56
CA THR A 181 10.22 -18.20 7.22
C THR A 181 9.05 -17.67 8.02
N LEU A 182 7.99 -17.27 7.33
CA LEU A 182 6.74 -16.84 7.95
C LEU A 182 5.89 -18.08 8.27
N PRO A 183 5.55 -18.34 9.55
CA PRO A 183 4.70 -19.46 9.91
C PRO A 183 3.20 -19.15 9.68
N SER A 184 2.37 -20.18 9.73
CA SER A 184 0.91 -20.00 9.72
C SER A 184 0.40 -19.32 10.99
N ASN A 185 -0.78 -18.69 10.90
CA ASN A 185 -1.49 -18.05 12.01
C ASN A 185 -0.68 -16.95 12.71
N ILE A 186 0.00 -16.11 11.95
CA ILE A 186 0.80 -15.02 12.48
C ILE A 186 0.22 -13.67 12.09
N LYS A 187 0.22 -12.74 13.06
CA LYS A 187 -0.06 -11.33 12.83
C LYS A 187 1.19 -10.53 13.13
N ILE A 188 1.71 -9.77 12.18
CA ILE A 188 2.87 -8.89 12.35
C ILE A 188 2.41 -7.44 12.25
N ILE A 189 2.79 -6.62 13.22
CA ILE A 189 2.60 -5.17 13.20
C ILE A 189 3.97 -4.52 13.39
N PHE A 190 4.43 -3.81 12.38
CA PHE A 190 5.68 -3.06 12.45
C PHE A 190 5.46 -1.70 13.11
N GLU A 191 6.44 -1.25 13.88
CA GLU A 191 6.53 0.16 14.27
C GLU A 191 6.88 1.04 13.05
N PRO A 192 6.32 2.25 12.91
CA PRO A 192 6.66 3.14 11.80
C PRO A 192 8.17 3.42 11.69
N GLY A 193 8.70 3.27 10.47
CA GLY A 193 10.12 3.49 10.17
C GLY A 193 11.03 2.29 10.48
N THR A 194 10.45 1.12 10.77
CA THR A 194 11.21 -0.14 10.86
C THR A 194 11.86 -0.50 9.53
N LYS A 195 13.07 -1.04 9.59
CA LYS A 195 13.87 -1.43 8.43
C LYS A 195 14.42 -2.85 8.63
N VAL A 196 14.11 -3.75 7.71
CA VAL A 196 14.60 -5.13 7.70
C VAL A 196 15.38 -5.35 6.40
N LYS A 197 16.67 -5.67 6.54
CA LYS A 197 17.60 -5.85 5.43
C LYS A 197 18.09 -7.30 5.37
N ALA A 198 18.10 -7.88 4.17
CA ALA A 198 18.80 -9.14 3.92
C ALA A 198 20.33 -8.99 4.04
N VAL A 199 21.02 -10.01 4.58
CA VAL A 199 22.48 -10.13 4.51
C VAL A 199 22.94 -10.37 3.07
N ASP A 200 24.00 -9.68 2.67
CA ASP A 200 24.59 -9.74 1.33
C ASP A 200 25.14 -11.14 0.94
N THR A 201 25.10 -12.12 1.86
CA THR A 201 25.59 -13.49 1.72
C THR A 201 24.51 -14.54 1.43
N LEU A 202 23.25 -14.15 1.24
CA LEU A 202 22.19 -15.09 0.85
C LEU A 202 22.58 -15.88 -0.42
N THR A 203 22.26 -17.17 -0.42
CA THR A 203 22.50 -18.05 -1.57
C THR A 203 21.85 -17.48 -2.82
N GLN A 204 22.54 -17.53 -3.97
CA GLN A 204 22.05 -17.06 -5.27
C GLN A 204 21.88 -18.23 -6.26
N GLY A 205 21.21 -17.99 -7.38
CA GLY A 205 20.98 -18.99 -8.43
C GLY A 205 19.69 -19.80 -8.21
N LEU A 206 19.61 -21.01 -8.76
CA LEU A 206 18.39 -21.83 -8.73
C LEU A 206 17.90 -22.16 -7.30
N ASN A 207 18.82 -22.17 -6.32
CA ASN A 207 18.53 -22.38 -4.91
C ASN A 207 18.56 -21.07 -4.12
N ALA A 208 18.24 -19.94 -4.77
CA ALA A 208 18.33 -18.63 -4.14
C ALA A 208 17.49 -18.55 -2.87
N GLN A 209 18.09 -17.97 -1.84
CA GLN A 209 17.38 -17.57 -0.64
C GLN A 209 16.71 -16.20 -0.86
N VAL A 210 15.56 -16.01 -0.21
CA VAL A 210 14.76 -14.78 -0.25
C VAL A 210 14.79 -14.11 1.12
N LEU A 211 14.28 -12.88 1.27
CA LEU A 211 14.19 -12.26 2.60
C LEU A 211 13.07 -12.91 3.43
N PHE A 212 11.84 -12.97 2.91
CA PHE A 212 10.70 -13.64 3.55
C PHE A 212 10.17 -14.78 2.66
N LEU A 213 10.17 -15.99 3.19
CA LEU A 213 9.65 -17.20 2.55
C LEU A 213 8.41 -17.71 3.29
N SER A 214 7.40 -18.12 2.53
CA SER A 214 6.24 -18.83 3.04
C SER A 214 5.85 -19.93 2.07
N THR A 215 5.73 -21.17 2.54
CA THR A 215 5.39 -22.35 1.72
C THR A 215 4.35 -23.19 2.45
N ASP A 216 3.21 -23.47 1.80
CA ASP A 216 2.09 -24.24 2.37
C ASP A 216 1.57 -23.70 3.72
N THR A 217 1.67 -22.39 3.93
CA THR A 217 1.23 -21.71 5.15
C THR A 217 -0.09 -20.97 4.98
N SER A 218 -0.77 -20.70 6.09
CA SER A 218 -2.07 -20.01 6.07
C SER A 218 -2.24 -18.97 7.17
N ASN A 219 -3.15 -18.01 6.95
CA ASN A 219 -3.54 -16.99 7.93
C ASN A 219 -2.35 -16.11 8.36
N ILE A 220 -1.77 -15.41 7.38
CA ILE A 220 -0.66 -14.48 7.61
C ILE A 220 -1.20 -13.06 7.43
N PHE A 221 -1.00 -12.21 8.44
CA PHE A 221 -1.33 -10.80 8.36
C PHE A 221 -0.09 -9.96 8.65
N ILE A 222 0.20 -8.98 7.79
CA ILE A 222 1.30 -8.03 7.98
C ILE A 222 0.76 -6.61 7.83
N ASP A 223 0.85 -5.82 8.91
CA ASP A 223 0.75 -4.37 8.86
C ASP A 223 2.15 -3.76 8.95
N GLY A 224 2.67 -3.33 7.81
CA GLY A 224 4.02 -2.80 7.71
C GLY A 224 4.20 -1.41 8.28
N ASN A 225 3.14 -0.59 8.44
CA ASN A 225 3.28 0.83 8.79
C ASN A 225 4.41 1.56 8.02
N MET A 226 4.51 1.25 6.72
CA MET A 226 5.54 1.67 5.77
C MET A 226 6.96 1.20 6.11
N ALA A 227 7.10 0.06 6.78
CA ALA A 227 8.39 -0.59 7.00
C ALA A 227 9.08 -0.94 5.68
N GLU A 228 10.40 -0.74 5.64
CA GLU A 228 11.24 -1.07 4.50
C GLU A 228 11.76 -2.50 4.66
N LEU A 229 11.35 -3.38 3.75
CA LEU A 229 11.86 -4.74 3.59
C LEU A 229 12.73 -4.74 2.34
N TYR A 230 14.05 -4.84 2.50
CA TYR A 230 14.95 -4.59 1.37
C TYR A 230 16.19 -5.47 1.36
N MET A 231 16.82 -5.53 0.21
CA MET A 231 18.07 -6.24 0.01
C MET A 231 19.12 -5.28 -0.56
N ASN A 232 20.29 -5.80 -0.93
CA ASN A 232 21.32 -5.07 -1.64
C ASN A 232 21.38 -5.51 -3.12
N LYS A 233 20.55 -4.89 -3.97
CA LYS A 233 20.45 -5.23 -5.41
C LYS A 233 21.78 -5.30 -6.16
N SER A 234 22.79 -4.52 -5.76
CA SER A 234 24.10 -4.57 -6.43
C SER A 234 24.89 -5.84 -6.13
N VAL A 235 24.59 -6.54 -5.03
CA VAL A 235 25.25 -7.80 -4.66
C VAL A 235 24.54 -9.02 -5.25
N TYR A 236 23.22 -8.97 -5.41
CA TYR A 236 22.45 -10.06 -6.00
C TYR A 236 22.30 -9.88 -7.51
N THR A 237 23.01 -10.70 -8.28
CA THR A 237 23.10 -10.58 -9.73
C THR A 237 22.29 -11.63 -10.50
N THR A 238 21.66 -12.57 -9.78
CA THR A 238 20.77 -13.59 -10.38
C THR A 238 19.32 -13.08 -10.47
N GLU A 239 18.32 -13.95 -10.63
CA GLU A 239 16.92 -13.54 -10.83
C GLU A 239 15.93 -13.99 -9.73
N TRP A 240 16.40 -14.75 -8.74
CA TRP A 240 15.54 -15.48 -7.79
C TRP A 240 15.63 -15.01 -6.32
N ASN A 241 16.48 -14.02 -6.01
CA ASN A 241 16.58 -13.44 -4.66
C ASN A 241 15.46 -12.42 -4.43
N HIS A 242 14.24 -12.91 -4.22
CA HIS A 242 13.04 -12.10 -3.99
C HIS A 242 13.01 -11.45 -2.59
N VAL A 243 12.28 -10.34 -2.41
CA VAL A 243 11.98 -9.84 -1.05
C VAL A 243 11.00 -10.77 -0.36
N ILE A 244 9.86 -11.05 -1.00
CA ILE A 244 8.82 -11.92 -0.46
C ILE A 244 8.49 -13.01 -1.46
N LYS A 245 8.44 -14.27 -1.00
CA LYS A 245 8.04 -15.42 -1.80
C LYS A 245 6.94 -16.21 -1.10
N LEU A 246 5.79 -16.33 -1.74
CA LEU A 246 4.65 -17.11 -1.29
C LEU A 246 4.43 -18.30 -2.24
N ASN A 247 4.48 -19.52 -1.71
CA ASN A 247 4.16 -20.74 -2.46
C ASN A 247 3.03 -21.51 -1.77
N GLY A 248 1.95 -21.83 -2.48
CA GLY A 248 0.86 -22.63 -1.92
C GLY A 248 0.16 -22.01 -0.69
N CYS A 249 0.31 -20.70 -0.48
CA CYS A 249 -0.16 -20.02 0.72
C CYS A 249 -1.66 -19.70 0.65
N THR A 250 -2.34 -19.65 1.80
CA THR A 250 -3.78 -19.35 1.87
C THR A 250 -4.08 -18.24 2.86
N ASN A 251 -4.93 -17.29 2.50
CA ASN A 251 -5.34 -16.19 3.39
C ASN A 251 -4.13 -15.39 3.90
N VAL A 252 -3.52 -14.63 2.99
CA VAL A 252 -2.38 -13.75 3.29
C VAL A 252 -2.78 -12.31 3.00
N GLU A 253 -2.71 -11.45 4.00
CA GLU A 253 -2.89 -10.00 3.83
C GLU A 253 -1.59 -9.27 4.19
N ILE A 254 -1.08 -8.49 3.25
CA ILE A 254 0.10 -7.64 3.42
C ILE A 254 -0.31 -6.21 3.11
N LYS A 255 -0.14 -5.30 4.07
CA LYS A 255 -0.47 -3.90 3.88
C LYS A 255 0.63 -2.98 4.37
N ASN A 256 0.71 -1.80 3.76
CA ASN A 256 1.60 -0.71 4.15
C ASN A 256 3.08 -1.15 4.25
N ILE A 257 3.64 -1.84 3.25
CA ILE A 257 5.09 -2.17 3.21
C ILE A 257 5.79 -1.47 2.06
N VAL A 258 7.12 -1.35 2.16
CA VAL A 258 8.00 -1.05 1.03
C VAL A 258 8.93 -2.25 0.81
N ALA A 259 8.73 -3.01 -0.27
CA ALA A 259 9.59 -4.13 -0.67
C ALA A 259 10.50 -3.74 -1.84
N LYS A 260 11.80 -3.60 -1.61
CA LYS A 260 12.70 -2.99 -2.60
C LYS A 260 14.10 -3.56 -2.69
N ASP A 261 14.80 -3.15 -3.74
CA ASP A 261 16.24 -3.40 -3.94
C ASP A 261 16.60 -4.89 -3.92
N SER A 262 15.70 -5.76 -4.39
CA SER A 262 15.95 -7.20 -4.45
C SER A 262 16.80 -7.63 -5.64
N GLY A 263 17.40 -8.81 -5.54
CA GLY A 263 18.04 -9.48 -6.68
C GLY A 263 17.08 -10.20 -7.60
N GLY A 264 15.81 -10.34 -7.23
CA GLY A 264 14.79 -10.97 -8.06
C GLY A 264 13.56 -10.09 -8.12
N ASP A 265 12.44 -10.64 -7.66
CA ASP A 265 11.16 -9.93 -7.62
C ASP A 265 10.92 -9.25 -6.27
N GLY A 266 10.06 -8.22 -6.25
CA GLY A 266 9.55 -7.64 -5.01
C GLY A 266 8.65 -8.62 -4.26
N LEU A 267 7.63 -9.13 -4.94
CA LEU A 267 6.80 -10.23 -4.47
C LEU A 267 6.64 -11.30 -5.57
N TYR A 268 6.90 -12.55 -5.20
CA TYR A 268 6.62 -13.72 -6.02
C TYR A 268 5.48 -14.53 -5.38
N VAL A 269 4.43 -14.82 -6.15
CA VAL A 269 3.31 -15.66 -5.74
C VAL A 269 3.20 -16.84 -6.69
N GLY A 270 3.48 -18.04 -6.22
CA GLY A 270 3.45 -19.23 -7.06
C GLY A 270 3.24 -20.52 -6.28
N ASN A 271 3.87 -21.57 -6.77
CA ASN A 271 3.62 -22.95 -6.35
C ASN A 271 4.89 -23.82 -6.38
N VAL A 272 6.07 -23.22 -6.18
CA VAL A 272 7.33 -23.97 -6.22
C VAL A 272 7.51 -24.76 -4.93
N GLY A 273 7.64 -26.08 -5.04
CA GLY A 273 7.97 -26.97 -3.92
C GLY A 273 6.87 -27.08 -2.86
N CYS A 274 5.62 -26.80 -3.22
CA CYS A 274 4.48 -26.84 -2.30
C CYS A 274 3.47 -27.93 -2.69
N THR A 275 2.67 -28.35 -1.72
CA THR A 275 1.63 -29.37 -1.87
C THR A 275 0.39 -28.79 -2.52
N LYS A 276 0.02 -27.55 -2.14
CA LYS A 276 -1.07 -26.82 -2.76
C LYS A 276 -0.55 -26.12 -4.03
N SER A 277 -0.99 -26.52 -5.21
CA SER A 277 -0.47 -26.05 -6.51
C SER A 277 -0.78 -24.58 -6.88
N TYR A 278 -1.27 -23.77 -5.94
CA TYR A 278 -1.60 -22.35 -6.12
C TYR A 278 -1.71 -21.65 -4.77
N CYS A 279 -1.46 -20.34 -4.74
CA CYS A 279 -1.85 -19.52 -3.59
C CYS A 279 -3.35 -19.19 -3.64
N GLU A 280 -3.99 -18.95 -2.50
CA GLU A 280 -5.41 -18.60 -2.43
C GLU A 280 -5.67 -17.44 -1.47
N ASN A 281 -6.52 -16.50 -1.87
CA ASN A 281 -6.89 -15.34 -1.06
C ASN A 281 -5.66 -14.54 -0.59
N ILE A 282 -4.98 -13.90 -1.55
CA ILE A 282 -3.81 -13.06 -1.32
C ILE A 282 -4.19 -11.60 -1.52
N ARG A 283 -3.99 -10.77 -0.50
CA ARG A 283 -4.42 -9.37 -0.47
C ARG A 283 -3.24 -8.43 -0.22
N LEU A 284 -3.06 -7.44 -1.09
CA LEU A 284 -2.09 -6.35 -0.97
C LEU A 284 -2.80 -5.01 -0.86
N VAL A 285 -2.45 -4.18 0.13
CA VAL A 285 -3.09 -2.86 0.33
C VAL A 285 -2.05 -1.80 0.65
N ASN A 286 -2.00 -0.73 -0.16
CA ASN A 286 -1.08 0.40 0.03
C ASN A 286 0.40 -0.03 0.10
N CYS A 287 0.80 -1.04 -0.68
CA CYS A 287 2.19 -1.52 -0.72
C CYS A 287 2.99 -0.85 -1.83
N ILE A 288 4.28 -0.68 -1.63
CA ILE A 288 5.23 -0.18 -2.61
C ILE A 288 6.24 -1.27 -2.91
N PHE A 289 6.38 -1.62 -4.19
CA PHE A 289 7.41 -2.52 -4.70
C PHE A 289 8.29 -1.71 -5.63
N ASP A 290 9.55 -1.51 -5.25
CA ASP A 290 10.41 -0.53 -5.92
C ASP A 290 11.81 -1.05 -6.22
N ASN A 291 12.33 -0.70 -7.40
CA ASN A 291 13.70 -0.96 -7.81
C ASN A 291 14.11 -2.46 -7.71
N ASN A 292 13.19 -3.39 -7.86
CA ASN A 292 13.53 -4.82 -7.87
C ASN A 292 14.22 -5.21 -9.19
N ARG A 293 15.11 -6.21 -9.17
CA ARG A 293 15.95 -6.55 -10.34
C ARG A 293 15.16 -7.13 -11.50
N ARG A 294 14.25 -8.05 -11.20
CA ARG A 294 13.38 -8.71 -12.17
C ARG A 294 12.03 -7.99 -12.16
N ASN A 295 10.96 -8.55 -11.61
CA ASN A 295 9.66 -7.88 -11.58
C ASN A 295 9.38 -7.23 -10.22
N ASN A 296 8.50 -6.24 -10.15
CA ASN A 296 8.02 -5.80 -8.84
C ASN A 296 7.00 -6.79 -8.25
N LEU A 297 6.17 -7.37 -9.10
CA LEU A 297 5.25 -8.46 -8.75
C LEU A 297 5.21 -9.53 -9.86
N SER A 298 5.44 -10.79 -9.49
CA SER A 298 5.18 -11.95 -10.35
C SER A 298 4.06 -12.80 -9.76
N LEU A 299 2.98 -13.00 -10.52
CA LEU A 299 1.90 -13.92 -10.20
C LEU A 299 1.92 -15.12 -11.15
N ILE A 300 2.26 -16.29 -10.60
CA ILE A 300 2.38 -17.53 -11.36
C ILE A 300 1.10 -18.36 -11.26
N SER A 301 0.64 -18.63 -10.04
CA SER A 301 -0.55 -19.47 -9.80
C SER A 301 -1.29 -19.03 -8.55
N VAL A 302 -2.49 -18.47 -8.73
CA VAL A 302 -3.32 -17.92 -7.67
C VAL A 302 -4.83 -18.04 -7.98
N ASP A 303 -5.61 -18.35 -6.95
CA ASP A 303 -7.06 -18.16 -6.92
C ASP A 303 -7.41 -17.06 -5.91
N SER A 304 -8.06 -16.00 -6.37
CA SER A 304 -8.41 -14.83 -5.56
C SER A 304 -7.20 -14.03 -5.09
N PHE A 305 -6.73 -13.15 -5.97
CA PHE A 305 -5.71 -12.15 -5.68
C PHE A 305 -6.33 -10.76 -5.73
N TYR A 306 -6.02 -9.91 -4.75
CA TYR A 306 -6.50 -8.53 -4.71
C TYR A 306 -5.37 -7.57 -4.33
N ALA A 307 -5.03 -6.64 -5.22
CA ALA A 307 -4.15 -5.52 -4.91
C ALA A 307 -4.90 -4.19 -5.00
N GLU A 308 -4.78 -3.35 -3.99
CA GLU A 308 -5.41 -2.03 -3.93
C GLU A 308 -4.42 -0.95 -3.55
N ASN A 309 -4.44 0.16 -4.29
CA ASN A 309 -3.60 1.35 -4.07
C ASN A 309 -2.10 1.01 -3.96
N CYS A 310 -1.64 -0.04 -4.66
CA CYS A 310 -0.23 -0.45 -4.64
C CYS A 310 0.55 0.26 -5.76
N THR A 311 1.85 0.47 -5.54
CA THR A 311 2.78 1.03 -6.54
C THR A 311 3.86 0.01 -6.88
N PHE A 312 4.10 -0.19 -8.17
CA PHE A 312 5.11 -1.09 -8.73
C PHE A 312 6.06 -0.27 -9.62
N SER A 313 7.25 0.06 -9.15
CA SER A 313 8.12 1.05 -9.80
C SER A 313 9.57 0.62 -10.03
N ASN A 314 10.17 1.18 -11.07
CA ASN A 314 11.62 1.13 -11.32
C ASN A 314 12.22 -0.29 -11.45
N ALA A 315 11.44 -1.30 -11.84
CA ALA A 315 11.96 -2.64 -12.11
C ALA A 315 13.04 -2.61 -13.19
N SER A 316 14.24 -3.10 -12.85
CA SER A 316 15.43 -2.94 -13.71
C SER A 316 16.55 -3.93 -13.40
N GLY A 317 17.10 -4.60 -14.42
CA GLY A 317 18.33 -5.39 -14.30
C GLY A 317 18.29 -6.74 -14.99
N THR A 318 17.25 -7.56 -14.76
CA THR A 318 17.09 -8.87 -15.40
C THR A 318 15.68 -9.00 -15.96
N SER A 319 15.56 -9.42 -17.23
CA SER A 319 14.25 -9.63 -17.87
C SER A 319 13.34 -10.52 -16.99
N PRO A 320 12.05 -10.18 -16.87
CA PRO A 320 11.34 -9.26 -17.74
C PRO A 320 11.30 -7.80 -17.31
N GLN A 321 11.62 -7.40 -16.07
CA GLN A 321 11.65 -5.97 -15.68
C GLN A 321 10.28 -5.27 -15.71
N CYS A 322 9.23 -5.99 -15.34
CA CYS A 322 7.85 -5.49 -15.32
C CYS A 322 7.46 -4.94 -13.95
N GLY A 323 6.50 -4.01 -13.94
CA GLY A 323 5.81 -3.62 -12.70
C GLY A 323 5.00 -4.80 -12.15
N VAL A 324 4.08 -5.31 -12.97
CA VAL A 324 3.30 -6.53 -12.66
C VAL A 324 3.40 -7.48 -13.83
N ASP A 325 3.69 -8.75 -13.52
CA ASP A 325 3.76 -9.83 -14.50
C ASP A 325 2.88 -11.01 -14.07
N LEU A 326 1.81 -11.26 -14.82
CA LEU A 326 1.01 -12.47 -14.69
C LEU A 326 1.60 -13.50 -15.67
N GLU A 327 2.38 -14.43 -15.14
CA GLU A 327 3.24 -15.34 -15.90
C GLU A 327 3.04 -16.80 -15.42
N PRO A 328 1.88 -17.43 -15.68
CA PRO A 328 1.72 -18.85 -15.41
C PRO A 328 2.78 -19.64 -16.19
N ASN A 329 3.38 -20.63 -15.53
CA ASN A 329 4.45 -21.47 -16.09
C ASN A 329 3.90 -22.75 -16.73
N PHE A 330 2.72 -23.20 -16.30
CA PHE A 330 2.07 -24.42 -16.75
C PHE A 330 0.59 -24.19 -17.04
N ALA A 331 -0.01 -25.07 -17.87
CA ALA A 331 -1.45 -25.03 -18.15
C ALA A 331 -2.31 -25.28 -16.88
N THR A 332 -1.74 -25.92 -15.87
CA THR A 332 -2.38 -26.18 -14.56
C THR A 332 -2.31 -25.00 -13.60
N ASP A 333 -1.48 -23.99 -13.89
CA ASP A 333 -1.42 -22.78 -13.08
C ASP A 333 -2.68 -21.94 -13.26
N ARG A 334 -3.04 -21.21 -12.20
CA ARG A 334 -4.32 -20.50 -12.11
C ARG A 334 -4.12 -18.99 -12.12
N LEU A 335 -4.94 -18.29 -12.89
CA LEU A 335 -5.15 -16.84 -12.78
C LEU A 335 -6.63 -16.57 -12.62
N LYS A 336 -7.17 -16.95 -11.47
CA LYS A 336 -8.61 -16.90 -11.19
C LYS A 336 -8.92 -15.81 -10.18
N ASN A 337 -9.95 -15.01 -10.44
CA ASN A 337 -10.38 -13.90 -9.58
C ASN A 337 -9.21 -12.96 -9.19
N VAL A 338 -8.42 -12.54 -10.18
CA VAL A 338 -7.29 -11.63 -9.98
C VAL A 338 -7.78 -10.20 -10.19
N ARG A 339 -7.56 -9.34 -9.20
CA ARG A 339 -8.08 -7.96 -9.14
C ARG A 339 -6.97 -6.98 -8.77
N PHE A 340 -6.82 -5.95 -9.59
CA PHE A 340 -6.01 -4.77 -9.30
C PHE A 340 -6.92 -3.56 -9.29
N LYS A 341 -6.89 -2.77 -8.21
CA LYS A 341 -7.73 -1.59 -8.05
C LYS A 341 -6.89 -0.38 -7.69
N ASN A 342 -6.98 0.67 -8.49
CA ASN A 342 -6.27 1.94 -8.26
C ASN A 342 -4.74 1.77 -8.09
N CYS A 343 -4.16 0.74 -8.72
CA CYS A 343 -2.73 0.47 -8.65
C CYS A 343 -1.96 1.30 -9.67
N ARG A 344 -0.67 1.51 -9.40
CA ARG A 344 0.23 2.30 -10.25
C ARG A 344 1.43 1.47 -10.68
N SER A 345 1.77 1.53 -11.96
CA SER A 345 3.04 1.06 -12.49
C SER A 345 3.82 2.26 -13.01
N ILE A 346 5.11 2.38 -12.64
CA ILE A 346 5.87 3.62 -12.87
C ILE A 346 7.32 3.31 -13.26
N ASN A 347 7.73 3.78 -14.44
CA ASN A 347 9.12 3.78 -14.90
C ASN A 347 9.81 2.40 -14.82
N ASN A 348 9.07 1.32 -15.01
CA ASN A 348 9.68 0.00 -15.17
C ASN A 348 10.33 -0.07 -16.56
N VAL A 349 11.49 -0.74 -16.66
CA VAL A 349 12.24 -0.79 -17.93
C VAL A 349 11.45 -1.50 -19.02
N LYS A 350 10.56 -2.43 -18.64
CA LYS A 350 9.60 -3.07 -19.56
C LYS A 350 8.18 -2.69 -19.17
N ASP A 351 7.29 -3.68 -19.09
CA ASP A 351 5.85 -3.44 -19.16
C ASP A 351 5.28 -3.02 -17.81
N GLY A 352 4.27 -2.17 -17.82
CA GLY A 352 3.62 -1.67 -16.63
C GLY A 352 2.82 -2.77 -15.93
N PHE A 353 1.76 -3.22 -16.60
CA PHE A 353 0.94 -4.38 -16.21
C PHE A 353 0.89 -5.38 -17.36
N ARG A 354 1.46 -6.57 -17.17
CA ARG A 354 1.53 -7.61 -18.19
C ARG A 354 0.75 -8.86 -17.81
N ALA A 355 0.01 -9.41 -18.77
CA ALA A 355 -0.51 -10.76 -18.76
C ALA A 355 0.15 -11.59 -19.87
N LEU A 356 1.14 -12.40 -19.50
CA LEU A 356 1.91 -13.28 -20.40
C LEU A 356 1.35 -14.71 -20.30
N LEU A 357 0.42 -15.05 -21.18
CA LEU A 357 -0.40 -16.27 -21.06
C LEU A 357 0.10 -17.47 -21.88
N TRP A 358 1.41 -17.49 -22.18
CA TRP A 358 2.03 -18.45 -23.11
C TRP A 358 1.89 -19.93 -22.70
N ALA A 359 1.82 -20.22 -21.40
CA ALA A 359 1.69 -21.60 -20.92
C ALA A 359 0.25 -22.09 -20.92
N GLN A 360 -0.73 -21.18 -20.85
CA GLN A 360 -2.15 -21.49 -20.73
C GLN A 360 -2.70 -22.01 -22.07
N ASP A 361 -3.66 -22.93 -22.00
CA ASP A 361 -4.27 -23.54 -23.17
C ASP A 361 -5.72 -23.97 -22.92
N SER A 362 -6.30 -24.75 -23.84
CA SER A 362 -7.68 -25.24 -23.76
C SER A 362 -8.01 -26.11 -22.54
N THR A 363 -6.99 -26.66 -21.87
CA THR A 363 -7.12 -27.49 -20.66
C THR A 363 -7.03 -26.67 -19.37
N SER A 364 -6.55 -25.44 -19.45
CA SER A 364 -6.45 -24.52 -18.32
C SER A 364 -7.81 -24.19 -17.72
N GLU A 365 -7.81 -23.87 -16.43
CA GLU A 365 -8.98 -23.27 -15.78
C GLU A 365 -9.30 -21.90 -16.39
N PHE A 366 -10.53 -21.43 -16.16
CA PHE A 366 -10.99 -20.16 -16.68
C PHE A 366 -10.17 -19.00 -16.09
N ILE A 367 -9.49 -18.25 -16.95
CA ILE A 367 -8.72 -17.06 -16.56
C ILE A 367 -9.68 -15.91 -16.28
N ASP A 368 -9.51 -15.22 -15.15
CA ASP A 368 -10.35 -14.09 -14.76
C ASP A 368 -9.50 -13.01 -14.09
N VAL A 369 -9.18 -11.98 -14.87
CA VAL A 369 -8.32 -10.86 -14.48
C VAL A 369 -9.03 -9.53 -14.73
N LEU A 370 -9.02 -8.64 -13.74
CA LEU A 370 -9.52 -7.27 -13.84
C LEU A 370 -8.50 -6.27 -13.29
N PHE A 371 -8.20 -5.26 -14.11
CA PHE A 371 -7.56 -4.01 -13.69
C PHE A 371 -8.60 -2.91 -13.71
N GLU A 372 -8.85 -2.26 -12.58
CA GLU A 372 -9.82 -1.17 -12.42
C GLU A 372 -9.12 0.09 -11.89
N GLY A 373 -9.28 1.22 -12.58
CA GLY A 373 -8.69 2.50 -12.17
C GLY A 373 -7.16 2.51 -12.11
N CYS A 374 -6.49 1.54 -12.74
CA CYS A 374 -5.04 1.42 -12.70
C CYS A 374 -4.35 2.38 -13.65
N ARG A 375 -3.13 2.81 -13.32
CA ARG A 375 -2.34 3.74 -14.15
C ARG A 375 -0.93 3.24 -14.37
N SER A 376 -0.52 3.14 -15.64
CA SER A 376 0.88 3.00 -16.03
C SER A 376 1.44 4.36 -16.43
N LEU A 377 2.66 4.66 -15.98
CA LEU A 377 3.34 5.92 -16.24
C LEU A 377 4.81 5.69 -16.61
N GLY A 378 5.20 6.02 -17.83
CA GLY A 378 6.61 5.94 -18.25
C GLY A 378 7.18 4.52 -18.43
N ASP A 379 6.33 3.48 -18.33
CA ASP A 379 6.72 2.10 -18.63
C ASP A 379 6.85 1.90 -20.15
N ASN A 380 7.51 0.82 -20.59
CA ASN A 380 7.70 0.51 -22.01
C ASN A 380 6.36 0.35 -22.76
N ILE A 381 5.55 -0.61 -22.32
CA ILE A 381 4.13 -0.76 -22.69
C ILE A 381 3.31 -0.62 -21.41
N GLY A 382 2.19 0.10 -21.46
CA GLY A 382 1.40 0.35 -20.26
C GLY A 382 0.66 -0.89 -19.74
N PHE A 383 -0.25 -1.41 -20.56
CA PHE A 383 -1.02 -2.62 -20.32
C PHE A 383 -0.80 -3.58 -21.48
N PHE A 384 -0.22 -4.74 -21.20
CA PHE A 384 0.20 -5.70 -22.21
C PHE A 384 -0.46 -7.07 -21.99
N VAL A 385 -1.22 -7.55 -22.97
CA VAL A 385 -1.67 -8.95 -23.00
C VAL A 385 -0.96 -9.63 -24.15
N THR A 386 -0.38 -10.79 -23.89
CA THR A 386 0.41 -11.48 -24.91
C THR A 386 0.37 -13.01 -24.83
N ASN A 387 0.58 -13.63 -25.99
CA ASN A 387 0.72 -15.08 -26.18
C ASN A 387 -0.48 -15.89 -25.67
N VAL A 388 -1.70 -15.46 -26.03
CA VAL A 388 -2.92 -16.22 -25.74
C VAL A 388 -3.11 -17.29 -26.79
N LYS A 389 -3.08 -18.56 -26.39
CA LYS A 389 -3.33 -19.70 -27.30
C LYS A 389 -4.80 -19.85 -27.66
N ASP A 390 -5.04 -20.50 -28.79
CA ASP A 390 -6.38 -20.89 -29.26
C ASP A 390 -7.12 -21.71 -28.20
N ASN A 391 -8.43 -21.46 -28.09
CA ASN A 391 -9.35 -22.14 -27.18
C ASN A 391 -9.02 -22.01 -25.68
N THR A 392 -8.06 -21.15 -25.30
CA THR A 392 -7.83 -20.79 -23.89
C THR A 392 -9.04 -20.01 -23.39
N LYS A 393 -9.60 -20.42 -22.24
CA LYS A 393 -10.86 -19.86 -21.73
C LYS A 393 -10.56 -18.76 -20.73
N GLY A 394 -11.21 -17.61 -20.86
CA GLY A 394 -11.11 -16.59 -19.85
C GLY A 394 -11.46 -15.18 -20.32
N ILE A 395 -11.24 -14.24 -19.42
CA ILE A 395 -11.36 -12.82 -19.64
C ILE A 395 -10.22 -12.04 -18.98
N VAL A 396 -9.66 -11.08 -19.71
CA VAL A 396 -8.80 -10.02 -19.17
C VAL A 396 -9.50 -8.69 -19.41
N LYS A 397 -9.82 -7.96 -18.34
CA LYS A 397 -10.55 -6.70 -18.39
C LYS A 397 -9.71 -5.54 -17.87
N PHE A 398 -9.74 -4.44 -18.61
CA PHE A 398 -9.26 -3.13 -18.20
C PHE A 398 -10.46 -2.19 -18.10
N LYS A 399 -10.64 -1.57 -16.95
CA LYS A 399 -11.72 -0.62 -16.69
C LYS A 399 -11.16 0.68 -16.14
N ASP A 400 -11.48 1.80 -16.78
CA ASP A 400 -11.05 3.14 -16.38
C ASP A 400 -9.53 3.25 -16.15
N CYS A 401 -8.75 2.49 -16.94
CA CYS A 401 -7.30 2.43 -16.83
C CYS A 401 -6.61 3.48 -17.71
N ILE A 402 -5.45 3.97 -17.28
CA ILE A 402 -4.70 5.02 -17.99
C ILE A 402 -3.26 4.56 -18.27
N GLY A 403 -2.87 4.52 -19.54
CA GLY A 403 -1.46 4.38 -19.94
C GLY A 403 -0.92 5.74 -20.37
N GLU A 404 0.07 6.28 -19.67
CA GLU A 404 0.58 7.63 -19.89
C GLU A 404 2.09 7.67 -20.07
N LEU A 405 2.54 8.43 -21.07
CA LEU A 405 3.97 8.61 -21.39
C LEU A 405 4.71 7.28 -21.60
N ASN A 406 4.00 6.23 -22.02
CA ASN A 406 4.61 4.95 -22.31
C ASN A 406 5.56 5.05 -23.52
N GLU A 407 6.67 4.33 -23.46
CA GLU A 407 7.68 4.35 -24.53
C GLU A 407 7.08 3.94 -25.87
N TYR A 408 6.22 2.92 -25.86
CA TYR A 408 5.48 2.38 -26.99
C TYR A 408 3.98 2.59 -26.80
N ASN A 409 3.17 1.53 -26.68
CA ASN A 409 1.72 1.65 -26.62
C ASN A 409 1.23 1.78 -25.16
N ALA A 410 0.10 2.47 -24.96
CA ALA A 410 -0.61 2.43 -23.69
C ALA A 410 -1.26 1.05 -23.48
N PHE A 411 -1.86 0.49 -24.53
CA PHE A 411 -2.50 -0.82 -24.52
C PHE A 411 -2.02 -1.61 -25.74
N ASN A 412 -1.48 -2.81 -25.50
CA ASN A 412 -0.98 -3.67 -26.56
C ASN A 412 -1.51 -5.09 -26.38
N LEU A 413 -2.07 -5.64 -27.46
CA LEU A 413 -2.47 -7.04 -27.58
C LEU A 413 -1.59 -7.67 -28.66
N THR A 414 -0.64 -8.51 -28.27
CA THR A 414 0.25 -9.22 -29.21
C THR A 414 0.00 -10.72 -29.12
N ASN A 415 -0.20 -11.41 -30.25
CA ASN A 415 -0.45 -12.86 -30.26
C ASN A 415 -1.63 -13.27 -29.36
N CYS A 416 -2.68 -12.46 -29.33
CA CYS A 416 -3.90 -12.77 -28.58
C CYS A 416 -4.89 -13.52 -29.48
N SER A 417 -5.06 -14.82 -29.30
CA SER A 417 -5.93 -15.64 -30.15
C SER A 417 -7.36 -15.13 -30.26
N ALA A 418 -7.91 -15.09 -31.48
CA ALA A 418 -9.31 -14.75 -31.71
C ALA A 418 -10.31 -15.78 -31.16
N THR A 419 -9.86 -16.98 -30.79
CA THR A 419 -10.70 -18.01 -30.15
C THR A 419 -10.26 -18.30 -28.71
N GLY A 420 -9.31 -17.51 -28.19
CA GLY A 420 -8.79 -17.64 -26.84
C GLY A 420 -9.50 -16.72 -25.84
N VAL A 421 -8.72 -16.24 -24.86
CA VAL A 421 -9.17 -15.32 -23.82
C VAL A 421 -9.78 -14.06 -24.43
N ARG A 422 -10.97 -13.68 -23.94
CA ARG A 422 -11.63 -12.44 -24.32
C ARG A 422 -10.96 -11.25 -23.66
N ILE A 423 -10.68 -10.20 -24.41
CA ILE A 423 -10.03 -8.99 -23.89
C ILE A 423 -11.00 -7.82 -23.98
N GLU A 424 -11.25 -7.15 -22.86
CA GLU A 424 -12.18 -6.01 -22.78
C GLU A 424 -11.48 -4.77 -22.21
N SER A 425 -11.60 -3.65 -22.90
CA SER A 425 -11.20 -2.32 -22.41
C SER A 425 -12.41 -1.41 -22.37
N GLU A 426 -12.73 -0.88 -21.18
CA GLU A 426 -13.86 0.01 -20.94
C GLU A 426 -13.37 1.31 -20.29
N GLY A 427 -13.67 2.47 -20.89
CA GLY A 427 -13.28 3.77 -20.35
C GLY A 427 -11.76 4.03 -20.32
N CYS A 428 -10.97 3.17 -20.97
CA CYS A 428 -9.52 3.21 -20.89
C CYS A 428 -8.93 4.33 -21.75
N THR A 429 -7.88 5.00 -21.26
CA THR A 429 -7.26 6.16 -21.94
C THR A 429 -5.77 5.98 -22.13
N GLY A 430 -5.29 6.09 -23.37
CA GLY A 430 -3.88 6.28 -23.69
C GLY A 430 -3.56 7.77 -23.81
N VAL A 431 -2.56 8.25 -23.07
CA VAL A 431 -2.16 9.67 -23.05
C VAL A 431 -0.68 9.82 -23.37
N ASP A 432 -0.35 10.59 -24.40
CA ASP A 432 1.03 10.92 -24.77
C ASP A 432 1.96 9.69 -24.91
N SER A 433 1.39 8.54 -25.28
CA SER A 433 2.14 7.31 -25.54
C SER A 433 3.06 7.46 -26.74
N ASN A 434 3.82 6.41 -27.06
CA ASN A 434 4.79 6.38 -28.13
C ASN A 434 5.88 7.45 -27.95
N VAL A 435 6.41 7.58 -26.72
CA VAL A 435 7.48 8.54 -26.41
C VAL A 435 8.76 8.26 -27.19
N SER A 436 9.02 7.00 -27.57
CA SER A 436 10.20 6.64 -28.38
C SER A 436 10.06 6.96 -29.88
N ASN A 437 8.89 7.38 -30.35
CA ASN A 437 8.60 7.59 -31.77
C ASN A 437 8.90 6.34 -32.64
N ASN A 438 8.48 5.16 -32.20
CA ASN A 438 8.90 3.90 -32.80
C ASN A 438 7.88 3.35 -33.81
N SER A 439 8.32 3.17 -35.07
CA SER A 439 7.49 2.66 -36.16
C SER A 439 7.07 1.20 -36.00
N THR A 440 7.87 0.40 -35.29
CA THR A 440 7.57 -1.02 -34.99
C THR A 440 6.27 -1.15 -34.22
N PHE A 441 6.02 -0.22 -33.29
CA PHE A 441 4.80 -0.15 -32.47
C PHE A 441 3.72 0.75 -33.08
N LYS A 442 3.87 1.03 -34.38
CA LYS A 442 2.88 1.63 -35.27
C LYS A 442 2.40 3.01 -34.83
N TYR A 443 3.17 3.73 -34.01
CA TYR A 443 2.85 5.10 -33.61
C TYR A 443 1.41 5.26 -33.06
N CYS A 444 0.96 4.32 -32.23
CA CYS A 444 -0.42 4.25 -31.74
C CYS A 444 -0.54 4.05 -30.23
N SER A 445 -1.69 4.40 -29.65
CA SER A 445 -1.94 4.16 -28.21
C SER A 445 -2.47 2.75 -27.95
N PHE A 446 -3.36 2.26 -28.83
CA PHE A 446 -3.98 0.94 -28.74
C PHE A 446 -3.57 0.10 -29.96
N LEU A 447 -2.89 -1.02 -29.72
CA LEU A 447 -2.37 -1.89 -30.77
C LEU A 447 -2.89 -3.32 -30.63
N ILE A 448 -3.32 -3.90 -31.74
CA ILE A 448 -3.51 -5.35 -31.91
C ILE A 448 -2.57 -5.82 -33.02
N THR A 449 -1.70 -6.78 -32.73
CA THR A 449 -0.70 -7.30 -33.67
C THR A 449 -0.37 -8.77 -33.40
N ASP A 450 0.32 -9.39 -34.36
CA ASP A 450 1.04 -10.65 -34.13
C ASP A 450 2.52 -10.38 -33.87
N GLY A 451 3.20 -11.42 -33.41
CA GLY A 451 4.63 -11.48 -33.17
C GLY A 451 5.19 -12.85 -33.55
N PRO A 452 6.52 -12.97 -33.76
CA PRO A 452 7.12 -14.14 -34.39
C PRO A 452 7.14 -15.41 -33.53
N THR A 453 6.94 -15.29 -32.22
CA THR A 453 7.03 -16.40 -31.25
C THR A 453 5.68 -16.72 -30.65
N ASN A 454 5.33 -18.02 -30.52
CA ASN A 454 4.06 -18.48 -29.92
C ASN A 454 2.81 -17.89 -30.59
N ALA A 455 2.87 -17.69 -31.90
CA ALA A 455 1.78 -17.12 -32.68
C ALA A 455 0.56 -18.09 -32.72
N PRO A 456 -0.66 -17.62 -32.42
CA PRO A 456 -1.89 -18.41 -32.54
C PRO A 456 -2.31 -18.59 -34.02
N SER A 457 -3.42 -19.30 -34.28
CA SER A 457 -3.94 -19.44 -35.66
C SER A 457 -4.51 -18.14 -36.23
N SER A 458 -4.95 -17.23 -35.37
CA SER A 458 -5.53 -15.93 -35.69
C SER A 458 -5.45 -15.01 -34.47
N ILE A 459 -5.61 -13.69 -34.65
CA ILE A 459 -5.57 -12.73 -33.52
C ILE A 459 -6.89 -11.98 -33.36
N GLY A 460 -7.24 -11.54 -32.14
CA GLY A 460 -8.41 -10.71 -31.89
C GLY A 460 -9.16 -11.05 -30.60
N ASN A 461 -10.48 -11.27 -30.69
CA ASN A 461 -11.38 -11.43 -29.54
C ASN A 461 -11.31 -10.27 -28.54
N ALA A 462 -11.34 -9.05 -29.08
CA ALA A 462 -11.07 -7.82 -28.33
C ALA A 462 -12.21 -6.81 -28.48
N LYS A 463 -12.62 -6.20 -27.36
CA LYS A 463 -13.64 -5.16 -27.34
C LYS A 463 -13.15 -3.92 -26.62
N PHE A 464 -13.27 -2.78 -27.28
CA PHE A 464 -12.95 -1.45 -26.75
C PHE A 464 -14.25 -0.63 -26.68
N THR A 465 -14.56 -0.10 -25.51
CA THR A 465 -15.78 0.69 -25.27
C THR A 465 -15.40 1.98 -24.56
N ASN A 466 -15.83 3.13 -25.09
CA ASN A 466 -15.55 4.46 -24.54
C ASN A 466 -14.04 4.73 -24.30
N CYS A 467 -13.17 4.10 -25.10
CA CYS A 467 -11.72 4.24 -24.97
C CYS A 467 -11.21 5.49 -25.69
N LYS A 468 -10.15 6.11 -25.20
CA LYS A 468 -9.61 7.35 -25.74
C LYS A 468 -8.11 7.28 -25.98
N SER A 469 -7.66 7.71 -27.15
CA SER A 469 -6.27 8.06 -27.40
C SER A 469 -6.16 9.58 -27.44
N ILE A 470 -5.23 10.13 -26.67
CA ILE A 470 -5.02 11.57 -26.52
C ILE A 470 -3.53 11.86 -26.67
N ASP A 471 -3.20 12.77 -27.57
CA ASP A 471 -1.87 13.35 -27.65
C ASP A 471 -1.95 14.85 -27.34
N ARG A 472 -1.37 15.28 -26.22
CA ARG A 472 -1.39 16.68 -25.76
C ARG A 472 -0.18 17.45 -26.27
N ARG A 473 0.75 16.80 -26.96
CA ARG A 473 1.97 17.44 -27.47
C ARG A 473 1.64 18.39 -28.62
N ALA A 474 2.39 19.48 -28.72
CA ALA A 474 2.26 20.45 -29.80
C ALA A 474 2.53 19.83 -31.19
N ILE A 475 3.50 18.92 -31.24
CA ILE A 475 3.74 18.02 -32.36
C ILE A 475 3.37 16.63 -31.85
N PRO A 476 2.21 16.07 -32.28
CA PRO A 476 1.82 14.76 -31.80
C PRO A 476 2.81 13.70 -32.27
N MET A 477 3.04 12.68 -31.45
CA MET A 477 3.86 11.51 -31.80
C MET A 477 3.00 10.25 -31.96
N VAL A 478 1.76 10.28 -31.46
CA VAL A 478 0.75 9.27 -31.80
C VAL A 478 0.12 9.68 -33.13
N SER A 479 0.39 8.91 -34.18
CA SER A 479 -0.15 9.15 -35.53
C SER A 479 -1.61 8.72 -35.68
N LYS A 480 -2.01 7.69 -34.94
CA LYS A 480 -3.31 7.03 -34.98
C LYS A 480 -3.67 6.50 -33.61
N GLY A 481 -4.91 6.68 -33.16
CA GLY A 481 -5.29 6.28 -31.81
C GLY A 481 -5.34 4.77 -31.64
N PHE A 482 -5.94 4.08 -32.62
CA PHE A 482 -6.21 2.65 -32.59
C PHE A 482 -5.70 1.99 -33.86
N ALA A 483 -5.00 0.85 -33.73
CA ALA A 483 -4.45 0.12 -34.85
C ALA A 483 -4.64 -1.39 -34.73
N ILE A 484 -4.93 -2.03 -35.87
CA ILE A 484 -4.85 -3.48 -36.07
C ILE A 484 -3.81 -3.70 -37.17
N ASN A 485 -2.64 -4.23 -36.82
CA ASN A 485 -1.51 -4.28 -37.76
C ASN A 485 -0.73 -5.61 -37.66
N PRO A 486 -1.36 -6.75 -37.99
CA PRO A 486 -0.67 -8.03 -38.11
C PRO A 486 0.38 -8.02 -39.24
N SER A 487 1.37 -8.89 -39.09
CA SER A 487 2.39 -9.21 -40.08
C SER A 487 1.96 -10.36 -40.98
N THR A 488 1.34 -11.40 -40.42
CA THR A 488 0.97 -12.63 -41.13
C THR A 488 -0.41 -13.16 -40.77
N LEU A 489 -0.86 -12.96 -39.53
CA LEU A 489 -2.12 -13.53 -39.04
C LEU A 489 -3.34 -12.70 -39.41
N THR A 490 -4.48 -13.37 -39.54
CA THR A 490 -5.77 -12.74 -39.82
C THR A 490 -6.44 -12.29 -38.52
N PRO A 491 -6.83 -11.01 -38.39
CA PRO A 491 -7.59 -10.52 -37.24
C PRO A 491 -9.08 -10.88 -37.32
N TYR A 492 -9.69 -11.28 -36.21
CA TYR A 492 -11.12 -11.60 -36.09
C TYR A 492 -11.76 -11.07 -34.81
N ASP A 493 -13.05 -10.73 -34.88
CA ASP A 493 -13.89 -10.40 -33.71
C ASP A 493 -13.33 -9.25 -32.87
N ILE A 494 -13.26 -8.07 -33.50
CA ILE A 494 -12.72 -6.86 -32.86
C ILE A 494 -13.73 -5.72 -32.94
N ASP A 495 -14.15 -5.23 -31.78
CA ASP A 495 -15.17 -4.18 -31.66
C ASP A 495 -14.58 -2.89 -31.07
N PHE A 496 -14.83 -1.77 -31.73
CA PHE A 496 -14.61 -0.42 -31.19
C PHE A 496 -15.95 0.30 -31.06
N ASN A 497 -16.36 0.62 -29.83
CA ASN A 497 -17.60 1.31 -29.54
C ASN A 497 -17.30 2.64 -28.84
N ASN A 498 -17.76 3.75 -29.42
CA ASN A 498 -17.57 5.12 -28.93
C ASN A 498 -16.11 5.42 -28.54
N CYS A 499 -15.17 4.97 -29.39
CA CYS A 499 -13.75 5.18 -29.18
C CYS A 499 -13.30 6.48 -29.87
N GLU A 500 -12.48 7.27 -29.19
CA GLU A 500 -12.06 8.59 -29.64
C GLU A 500 -10.54 8.71 -29.77
N SER A 501 -10.11 9.38 -30.84
CA SER A 501 -8.73 9.75 -31.12
C SER A 501 -8.68 11.29 -31.15
N ILE A 502 -7.85 11.89 -30.28
CA ILE A 502 -7.77 13.34 -30.06
C ILE A 502 -6.36 13.86 -30.35
N ASN A 503 -6.27 14.83 -31.26
CA ASN A 503 -5.03 15.49 -31.70
C ASN A 503 -4.01 14.54 -32.35
N HIS A 504 -4.47 13.74 -33.32
CA HIS A 504 -3.62 12.90 -34.16
C HIS A 504 -3.71 13.37 -35.62
N TYR A 505 -2.66 13.10 -36.40
CA TYR A 505 -2.44 13.72 -37.71
C TYR A 505 -2.70 12.81 -38.91
N SER A 506 -3.07 11.53 -38.70
CA SER A 506 -3.36 10.57 -39.79
C SER A 506 -4.81 10.08 -39.74
N TYR A 507 -5.05 8.85 -39.29
CA TYR A 507 -6.38 8.24 -39.17
C TYR A 507 -6.64 7.86 -37.70
N PRO A 508 -7.80 8.18 -37.13
CA PRO A 508 -8.21 7.73 -35.80
C PRO A 508 -8.10 6.21 -35.61
N PHE A 509 -8.45 5.48 -36.67
CA PHE A 509 -8.44 4.03 -36.78
C PHE A 509 -7.63 3.63 -38.02
N ASP A 510 -6.68 2.72 -37.86
CA ASP A 510 -5.93 2.14 -38.99
C ASP A 510 -5.88 0.63 -38.86
N PHE A 511 -6.73 -0.03 -39.64
CA PHE A 511 -6.91 -1.46 -39.57
C PHE A 511 -6.40 -2.14 -40.83
N SER A 512 -5.67 -3.24 -40.64
CA SER A 512 -5.23 -4.12 -41.72
C SER A 512 -6.40 -4.56 -42.57
N ASN A 513 -6.19 -4.60 -43.89
CA ASN A 513 -7.18 -5.07 -44.87
C ASN A 513 -7.55 -6.55 -44.72
N THR A 514 -6.81 -7.30 -43.90
CA THR A 514 -7.08 -8.72 -43.59
C THR A 514 -8.12 -8.90 -42.50
N ALA A 515 -8.44 -7.87 -41.70
CA ALA A 515 -9.38 -7.98 -40.60
C ALA A 515 -10.80 -8.37 -41.06
N ILE A 516 -11.43 -9.28 -40.33
CA ILE A 516 -12.78 -9.79 -40.58
C ILE A 516 -13.59 -9.66 -39.29
N ARG A 517 -14.90 -9.35 -39.38
CA ARG A 517 -15.75 -9.09 -38.21
C ARG A 517 -15.12 -8.03 -37.29
N CYS A 518 -14.68 -6.94 -37.92
CA CYS A 518 -14.14 -5.78 -37.24
C CYS A 518 -15.17 -4.66 -37.34
N ARG A 519 -15.71 -4.22 -36.20
CA ARG A 519 -16.80 -3.26 -36.15
C ARG A 519 -16.36 -1.96 -35.48
N VAL A 520 -16.75 -0.83 -36.06
CA VAL A 520 -16.59 0.50 -35.45
C VAL A 520 -17.94 1.18 -35.36
N VAL A 521 -18.39 1.45 -34.14
CA VAL A 521 -19.64 2.18 -33.88
C VAL A 521 -19.31 3.38 -33.02
N ASN A 522 -19.40 4.57 -33.60
CA ASN A 522 -19.19 5.82 -32.87
C ASN A 522 -20.38 6.76 -33.10
N ASP A 523 -20.84 7.39 -32.03
CA ASP A 523 -21.81 8.50 -32.11
C ASP A 523 -21.25 9.66 -32.95
N ARG A 524 -19.95 9.95 -32.78
CA ARG A 524 -19.21 10.91 -33.60
C ARG A 524 -18.40 10.20 -34.69
N LYS A 525 -18.88 10.30 -35.93
CA LYS A 525 -18.14 9.81 -37.11
C LYS A 525 -17.09 10.82 -37.57
N TYR A 526 -15.88 10.34 -37.84
CA TYR A 526 -14.85 11.12 -38.52
C TYR A 526 -15.18 11.24 -40.01
N THR A 527 -14.88 12.42 -40.57
CA THR A 527 -15.21 12.75 -41.96
C THR A 527 -13.93 12.95 -42.76
N PHE A 528 -13.83 12.30 -43.92
CA PHE A 528 -12.66 12.35 -44.80
C PHE A 528 -13.07 12.82 -46.20
N ALA A 529 -12.50 13.93 -46.64
CA ALA A 529 -12.73 14.46 -47.99
C ALA A 529 -11.85 13.74 -49.03
N LYS A 530 -12.43 13.42 -50.19
CA LYS A 530 -11.73 12.93 -51.38
C LYS A 530 -12.04 13.88 -52.54
N THR A 531 -10.99 14.43 -53.15
CA THR A 531 -11.11 15.41 -54.25
C THR A 531 -10.86 14.81 -55.63
N ALA A 532 -10.45 13.54 -55.70
CA ALA A 532 -10.11 12.83 -56.92
C ALA A 532 -10.59 11.38 -56.90
N THR A 533 -10.69 10.78 -58.09
CA THR A 533 -10.97 9.35 -58.28
C THR A 533 -9.90 8.48 -57.61
N GLY A 534 -10.31 7.37 -56.97
CA GLY A 534 -9.39 6.46 -56.31
C GLY A 534 -10.07 5.34 -55.55
N THR A 535 -9.38 4.80 -54.55
CA THR A 535 -9.88 3.73 -53.68
C THR A 535 -10.42 4.29 -52.37
N ALA A 536 -11.57 3.78 -51.94
CA ALA A 536 -12.09 3.95 -50.60
C ALA A 536 -11.77 2.70 -49.77
N SER A 537 -10.63 2.71 -49.06
CA SER A 537 -10.25 1.61 -48.18
C SER A 537 -11.23 1.52 -47.01
N GLN A 538 -12.04 0.47 -46.99
CA GLN A 538 -13.12 0.34 -46.00
C GLN A 538 -12.62 0.19 -44.57
N LEU A 539 -11.41 -0.35 -44.37
CA LEU A 539 -10.87 -0.65 -43.04
C LEU A 539 -10.12 0.55 -42.43
N GLN A 540 -9.68 1.50 -43.27
CA GLN A 540 -9.22 2.83 -42.80
C GLN A 540 -10.39 3.76 -42.46
N HIS A 541 -11.58 3.48 -43.01
CA HIS A 541 -12.77 4.32 -42.88
C HIS A 541 -13.95 3.56 -42.27
N ASN A 542 -13.68 2.49 -41.52
CA ASN A 542 -14.73 1.65 -40.93
C ASN A 542 -15.52 2.45 -39.90
N GLY A 543 -16.84 2.46 -40.05
CA GLY A 543 -17.76 3.30 -39.27
C GLY A 543 -17.68 4.81 -39.57
N GLN A 544 -16.85 5.23 -40.54
CA GLN A 544 -16.57 6.63 -40.85
C GLN A 544 -17.34 7.16 -42.08
N VAL A 545 -17.22 8.46 -42.33
CA VAL A 545 -17.86 9.16 -43.46
C VAL A 545 -16.79 9.61 -44.46
N ILE A 546 -16.97 9.26 -45.73
CA ILE A 546 -16.21 9.80 -46.86
C ILE A 546 -17.06 10.84 -47.60
N THR A 547 -16.47 11.96 -48.00
CA THR A 547 -17.15 13.01 -48.78
C THR A 547 -16.41 13.31 -50.07
N ASN A 548 -17.09 13.93 -51.04
CA ASN A 548 -16.46 14.58 -52.19
C ASN A 548 -16.19 16.08 -51.96
N GLU A 549 -16.06 16.52 -50.70
CA GLU A 549 -15.80 17.92 -50.37
C GLU A 549 -14.50 18.40 -51.03
N GLY A 550 -14.53 19.58 -51.66
CA GLY A 550 -13.40 20.13 -52.39
C GLY A 550 -13.12 19.50 -53.76
N ALA A 551 -13.91 18.52 -54.21
CA ALA A 551 -13.80 18.01 -55.58
C ALA A 551 -14.16 19.11 -56.58
N THR A 552 -13.38 19.22 -57.66
CA THR A 552 -13.61 20.17 -58.77
C THR A 552 -14.14 19.50 -60.04
N THR A 553 -14.38 18.18 -59.96
CA THR A 553 -14.92 17.33 -61.03
C THR A 553 -15.65 16.15 -60.40
N SER A 554 -16.46 15.43 -61.18
CA SER A 554 -17.03 14.14 -60.78
C SER A 554 -15.92 13.14 -60.43
N ILE A 555 -16.06 12.42 -59.33
CA ILE A 555 -15.07 11.45 -58.83
C ILE A 555 -15.67 10.05 -58.72
N ARG A 556 -14.81 9.05 -58.93
CA ARG A 556 -15.12 7.64 -58.72
C ARG A 556 -14.32 7.09 -57.55
N LEU A 557 -15.01 6.52 -56.57
CA LEU A 557 -14.43 5.80 -55.45
C LEU A 557 -14.75 4.32 -55.58
N THR A 558 -13.73 3.47 -55.63
CA THR A 558 -13.89 2.02 -55.63
C THR A 558 -13.69 1.49 -54.21
N LEU A 559 -14.66 0.75 -53.67
CA LEU A 559 -14.57 0.04 -52.41
C LEU A 559 -13.51 -1.07 -52.52
N THR A 560 -12.82 -1.33 -51.41
CA THR A 560 -12.03 -2.57 -51.28
C THR A 560 -12.94 -3.80 -51.16
N ALA A 561 -12.37 -5.01 -51.20
CA ALA A 561 -13.15 -6.25 -51.12
C ALA A 561 -13.94 -6.33 -49.81
N ALA A 562 -15.23 -6.66 -49.87
CA ALA A 562 -16.13 -6.74 -48.72
C ALA A 562 -15.56 -7.59 -47.58
N LYS A 563 -15.65 -7.07 -46.35
CA LYS A 563 -15.28 -7.77 -45.11
C LYS A 563 -16.42 -7.70 -44.13
N GLU A 564 -16.89 -8.86 -43.68
CA GLU A 564 -18.04 -8.98 -42.78
C GLU A 564 -18.00 -7.97 -41.63
N ASP A 565 -19.14 -7.34 -41.38
CA ASP A 565 -19.39 -6.31 -40.35
C ASP A 565 -18.62 -4.99 -40.50
N THR A 566 -17.98 -4.73 -41.65
CA THR A 566 -17.46 -3.40 -41.97
C THR A 566 -18.54 -2.49 -42.52
N GLU A 567 -18.57 -1.24 -42.04
CA GLU A 567 -19.52 -0.22 -42.46
C GLU A 567 -18.80 1.00 -43.01
N ILE A 568 -19.32 1.59 -44.08
CA ILE A 568 -18.77 2.80 -44.67
C ILE A 568 -19.89 3.72 -45.15
N THR A 569 -19.78 5.01 -44.84
CA THR A 569 -20.77 6.01 -45.26
C THR A 569 -20.16 6.96 -46.27
N PHE A 570 -20.89 7.26 -47.34
CA PHE A 570 -20.54 8.30 -48.31
C PHE A 570 -21.53 9.45 -48.22
N LYS A 571 -21.04 10.69 -48.38
CA LYS A 571 -21.88 11.89 -48.36
C LYS A 571 -21.43 12.92 -49.39
N VAL A 572 -22.38 13.42 -50.17
CA VAL A 572 -22.13 14.46 -51.19
C VAL A 572 -22.05 15.83 -50.53
N ARG A 573 -20.94 16.53 -50.76
CA ARG A 573 -20.60 17.88 -50.27
C ARG A 573 -20.18 18.84 -51.38
N ALA A 574 -19.85 18.36 -52.58
CA ALA A 574 -19.64 19.17 -53.78
C ALA A 574 -20.67 18.79 -54.85
N ALA A 575 -21.08 19.76 -55.68
CA ALA A 575 -22.06 19.59 -56.77
C ALA A 575 -21.50 18.85 -58.00
N PHE A 576 -20.70 17.82 -57.76
CA PHE A 576 -20.15 16.91 -58.75
C PHE A 576 -20.54 15.48 -58.39
N ASP A 577 -20.61 14.58 -59.37
CA ASP A 577 -20.98 13.20 -59.08
C ASP A 577 -19.96 12.57 -58.14
N LEU A 578 -20.46 12.03 -57.03
CA LEU A 578 -19.77 11.06 -56.21
C LEU A 578 -20.23 9.67 -56.64
N LYS A 579 -19.39 8.98 -57.40
CA LYS A 579 -19.65 7.61 -57.86
C LYS A 579 -18.97 6.62 -56.95
N VAL A 580 -19.70 5.65 -56.42
CA VAL A 580 -19.18 4.58 -55.55
C VAL A 580 -19.35 3.25 -56.27
N TYR A 581 -18.27 2.49 -56.41
CA TYR A 581 -18.26 1.17 -57.06
C TYR A 581 -17.77 0.10 -56.10
N PRO A 582 -18.31 -1.13 -56.16
CA PRO A 582 -17.68 -2.29 -55.55
C PRO A 582 -16.46 -2.71 -56.40
N ILE A 583 -15.66 -3.68 -55.92
CA ILE A 583 -14.70 -4.34 -56.81
C ILE A 583 -15.46 -5.11 -57.92
N PRO A 584 -14.83 -5.41 -59.07
CA PRO A 584 -15.52 -5.99 -60.23
C PRO A 584 -16.27 -7.30 -59.98
N THR A 585 -15.85 -8.06 -58.95
CA THR A 585 -16.44 -9.36 -58.57
C THR A 585 -17.57 -9.25 -57.54
N GLU A 586 -17.85 -8.05 -57.03
CA GLU A 586 -18.82 -7.82 -55.96
C GLU A 586 -19.96 -6.92 -56.44
N GLN A 587 -21.04 -6.86 -55.66
CA GLN A 587 -22.26 -6.11 -55.99
C GLN A 587 -22.67 -5.20 -54.84
N LEU A 588 -23.22 -4.02 -55.18
CA LEU A 588 -23.97 -3.18 -54.26
C LEU A 588 -25.44 -3.61 -54.30
N LEU A 589 -25.87 -4.41 -53.33
CA LEU A 589 -27.21 -4.97 -53.27
C LEU A 589 -28.26 -3.87 -53.09
N VAL A 590 -29.53 -4.23 -53.30
CA VAL A 590 -30.74 -3.37 -53.24
C VAL A 590 -30.92 -2.45 -54.46
N LEU A 591 -29.90 -1.72 -54.90
CA LEU A 591 -30.05 -0.70 -55.97
C LEU A 591 -29.32 -1.00 -57.29
N THR A 592 -28.48 -2.03 -57.33
CA THR A 592 -27.78 -2.40 -58.58
C THR A 592 -28.24 -3.75 -59.12
N ASN A 593 -28.33 -3.87 -60.45
CA ASN A 593 -28.81 -5.06 -61.16
C ASN A 593 -27.68 -6.04 -61.57
N GLY A 594 -26.46 -5.88 -61.05
CA GLY A 594 -25.38 -6.81 -61.35
C GLY A 594 -24.04 -6.45 -60.69
N VAL A 595 -23.08 -7.36 -60.81
CA VAL A 595 -21.71 -7.19 -60.28
C VAL A 595 -20.97 -6.03 -60.94
N GLY A 596 -20.11 -5.36 -60.18
CA GLY A 596 -19.27 -4.27 -60.64
C GLY A 596 -20.00 -2.96 -60.98
N LYS A 597 -21.32 -2.90 -60.82
CA LYS A 597 -22.12 -1.68 -61.04
C LYS A 597 -21.97 -0.71 -59.87
N GLY A 598 -21.88 0.58 -60.19
CA GLY A 598 -21.75 1.65 -59.20
C GLY A 598 -23.04 2.38 -58.92
N LEU A 599 -23.01 3.24 -57.90
CA LEU A 599 -24.06 4.20 -57.58
C LEU A 599 -23.51 5.62 -57.62
N SER A 600 -24.28 6.57 -58.12
CA SER A 600 -23.87 7.96 -58.28
C SER A 600 -24.89 8.92 -57.67
N SER A 601 -24.39 9.99 -57.04
CA SER A 601 -25.20 11.15 -56.67
C SER A 601 -24.39 12.43 -56.79
N ASN A 602 -25.02 13.50 -57.26
CA ASN A 602 -24.48 14.87 -57.27
C ASN A 602 -25.31 15.82 -56.37
N GLN A 603 -26.33 15.29 -55.69
CA GLN A 603 -27.19 16.06 -54.81
C GLN A 603 -26.46 16.38 -53.50
N ILE A 604 -26.06 17.63 -53.30
CA ILE A 604 -25.46 18.06 -52.04
C ILE A 604 -26.37 17.68 -50.86
N GLY A 605 -25.79 16.99 -49.88
CA GLY A 605 -26.51 16.49 -48.71
C GLY A 605 -26.95 15.02 -48.81
N ALA A 606 -26.98 14.43 -50.02
CA ALA A 606 -27.25 13.01 -50.18
C ALA A 606 -26.18 12.16 -49.48
N SER A 607 -26.60 11.04 -48.90
CA SER A 607 -25.70 10.09 -48.24
C SER A 607 -26.15 8.66 -48.44
N ILE A 608 -25.20 7.73 -48.44
CA ILE A 608 -25.47 6.29 -48.52
C ILE A 608 -24.50 5.56 -47.60
N THR A 609 -25.00 4.57 -46.86
CA THR A 609 -24.19 3.71 -45.99
C THR A 609 -24.27 2.28 -46.48
N PHE A 610 -23.10 1.70 -46.68
CA PHE A 610 -22.94 0.29 -47.04
C PHE A 610 -22.45 -0.50 -45.84
N ARG A 611 -22.98 -1.71 -45.66
CA ARG A 611 -22.43 -2.75 -44.77
C ARG A 611 -21.98 -3.92 -45.63
N ALA A 612 -20.74 -4.34 -45.46
CA ALA A 612 -20.24 -5.54 -46.12
C ALA A 612 -20.87 -6.79 -45.53
N THR A 613 -21.32 -7.69 -46.40
CA THR A 613 -21.91 -8.98 -46.02
C THR A 613 -20.87 -10.10 -46.16
N LYS A 614 -21.16 -11.25 -45.56
CA LYS A 614 -20.34 -12.46 -45.71
C LYS A 614 -20.31 -13.06 -47.12
N TYR A 615 -21.16 -12.59 -48.04
CA TYR A 615 -21.31 -13.14 -49.40
C TYR A 615 -20.61 -12.29 -50.47
N SER A 616 -19.47 -11.68 -50.14
CA SER A 616 -18.69 -10.83 -51.08
C SER A 616 -19.56 -9.75 -51.74
N SER A 617 -20.36 -9.05 -50.94
CA SER A 617 -21.28 -8.03 -51.42
C SER A 617 -21.52 -6.96 -50.36
N TRP A 618 -22.08 -5.84 -50.78
CA TRP A 618 -22.38 -4.70 -49.93
C TRP A 618 -23.88 -4.45 -49.89
N GLU A 619 -24.45 -4.47 -48.69
CA GLU A 619 -25.83 -4.13 -48.46
C GLU A 619 -25.97 -2.63 -48.17
N ILE A 620 -26.98 -1.99 -48.77
CA ILE A 620 -27.33 -0.60 -48.45
C ILE A 620 -28.18 -0.61 -47.19
N ILE A 621 -27.60 -0.15 -46.08
CA ILE A 621 -28.28 -0.15 -44.77
C ILE A 621 -28.89 1.21 -44.41
N ASN A 622 -28.52 2.27 -45.13
CA ASN A 622 -29.12 3.60 -44.99
C ASN A 622 -28.90 4.42 -46.26
N MET A 623 -29.90 5.23 -46.65
CA MET A 623 -29.80 6.10 -47.82
C MET A 623 -30.64 7.38 -47.62
N ILE A 624 -30.08 8.52 -47.97
CA ILE A 624 -30.72 9.84 -47.98
C ILE A 624 -30.42 10.49 -49.33
N GLY A 625 -31.44 11.07 -49.96
CA GLY A 625 -31.34 11.68 -51.29
C GLY A 625 -31.34 10.65 -52.43
N THR A 626 -31.17 11.14 -53.66
CA THR A 626 -31.23 10.29 -54.85
C THR A 626 -29.85 9.71 -55.20
N TRP A 627 -29.80 8.39 -55.39
CA TRP A 627 -28.65 7.64 -55.90
C TRP A 627 -29.09 6.82 -57.10
N VAL A 628 -28.35 6.92 -58.22
CA VAL A 628 -28.68 6.23 -59.47
C VAL A 628 -27.59 5.23 -59.85
N GLU A 629 -27.98 4.08 -60.41
CA GLU A 629 -27.03 3.10 -60.95
C GLU A 629 -26.20 3.72 -62.08
N VAL A 630 -24.90 3.42 -62.09
CA VAL A 630 -23.96 3.80 -63.14
C VAL A 630 -23.11 2.61 -63.56
N VAL A 631 -22.73 2.60 -64.84
CA VAL A 631 -21.89 1.56 -65.45
C VAL A 631 -20.41 1.87 -65.28
#